data_AF-A0AAU0XDM2-F1
#
_entry.id   AF-A0AAU0XDM2-F1
#
_cell.length_a   1.000
_cell.length_b   1.000
_cell.length_c   1.000
_cell.angle_alpha   90.00
_cell.angle_beta   90.00
_cell.angle_gamma   90.00
#
_symmetry.space_group_name_H-M   'P 1'
#
loop_
_entity.id
_entity.type
_entity.pdbx_description
1 polymer ?
#
loop_
_entity_poly.entity_id
_entity_poly.type
_entity_poly.pdbx_seq_one_letter_code
_entity_poly.pdbx_strand_id
1 'polypeptide(L)'
;MVTRRTVLRTGGAALAAGAFGISLPNPAAAAAAERAAPARLLPSFGRPTRLDVAHVGALDGYDQLLLTTLQGSVNRSGPRLYFTFDDGAADRRWLSSTGASVTQHDNALDLVGRYRDRVRGAVLVDPDVPDSVNVATTLAGLKNGVAATAEQARDHGLKTLVDLRGRFDPDDVLGTYRWQLDKLFPHCDHALLSGLPPTRTVSVSGVKWREVARESERIRDTSNRKSRTLDLSPELGGDNDVYLRFQDSFGDDGWGASVGSVKVMADGKELASFTPGTDGEKPYLFDGLNSSLGDKENRFADGGGYFVYHFKAPAGTGKLTVDVDLWNQYLVTATATAPTRVEPFPYFRDYVVASRAMVLWLPPSGDTGKLLDEVLAKLAPTTPYAGWFPNDVAGEWGGVDRASQHGVPVVAADFYMNGTVHAGVPAKVSGRVPKRPKAELRNRVYVTFTVGEGDNIQYCQRRMRDIWDDPKRGDVPVNWTVTPLLADIGPAQLAYYQKTATDNDLLICGPSGAGYTYPGSWPKAALDSYTELTGRYLRRTGMDLVYAYNPRNADNDGWVPFDESVMASFRKNTPLRGVIQSWETGDLQARPAGIPVIGNFYPQGKGADFRDALLHHIEGRDPDEPMFIAAAINAWSWTPSDIADLAKLLDDPFEIVRGDTFFELLDRSYE
;
A
#
# COMPACT_ATOMS: atom_id res chain seq x y z
N MET A 1 13.71 -9.37 8.50
CA MET A 1 12.68 -8.35 8.23
C MET A 1 12.63 -8.13 6.72
N VAL A 2 11.83 -8.94 6.02
CA VAL A 2 11.73 -8.93 4.55
C VAL A 2 10.62 -7.95 4.16
N THR A 3 10.95 -7.00 3.28
CA THR A 3 10.13 -5.84 2.92
C THR A 3 8.87 -6.21 2.13
N ARG A 4 7.77 -5.48 2.40
CA ARG A 4 6.39 -5.66 1.88
C ARG A 4 6.19 -5.37 0.37
N ARG A 5 7.20 -5.45 -0.53
CA ARG A 5 7.07 -4.90 -1.90
C ARG A 5 7.57 -5.71 -3.13
N THR A 6 7.87 -7.02 -3.06
CA THR A 6 8.50 -7.70 -4.23
C THR A 6 7.72 -8.83 -4.93
N VAL A 7 6.44 -9.11 -4.64
CA VAL A 7 5.73 -10.23 -5.30
C VAL A 7 4.38 -9.83 -5.90
N LEU A 8 4.41 -9.24 -7.09
CA LEU A 8 3.26 -9.09 -8.00
C LEU A 8 3.71 -9.21 -9.46
N ARG A 9 4.24 -10.37 -9.85
CA ARG A 9 4.42 -10.73 -11.27
C ARG A 9 4.12 -12.21 -11.48
N THR A 10 3.16 -12.47 -12.38
CA THR A 10 2.85 -13.70 -13.12
C THR A 10 1.97 -14.77 -12.43
N GLY A 11 0.79 -15.00 -13.01
CA GLY A 11 -0.09 -16.15 -12.78
C GLY A 11 -0.92 -16.43 -14.04
N GLY A 12 -0.86 -17.68 -14.53
CA GLY A 12 -1.48 -18.15 -15.78
C GLY A 12 -2.87 -18.80 -15.61
N ALA A 13 -3.59 -18.90 -16.73
CA ALA A 13 -5.04 -19.09 -16.83
C ALA A 13 -5.54 -20.53 -17.02
N ALA A 14 -6.82 -20.77 -16.70
CA ALA A 14 -7.68 -21.77 -17.36
C ALA A 14 -9.17 -21.38 -17.27
N LEU A 15 -9.90 -21.52 -18.39
CA LEU A 15 -11.29 -21.09 -18.65
C LEU A 15 -12.27 -22.28 -18.59
N ALA A 16 -13.51 -22.04 -18.14
CA ALA A 16 -14.70 -22.75 -18.61
C ALA A 16 -16.00 -21.95 -18.37
N ALA A 17 -16.89 -21.98 -19.37
CA ALA A 17 -18.07 -21.12 -19.54
C ALA A 17 -19.38 -21.74 -19.02
N GLY A 18 -20.40 -20.91 -18.74
CA GLY A 18 -21.79 -21.33 -18.52
C GLY A 18 -22.76 -20.16 -18.36
N ALA A 19 -23.89 -20.20 -19.07
CA ALA A 19 -24.70 -19.07 -19.50
C ALA A 19 -25.83 -18.60 -18.54
N PHE A 20 -26.31 -17.38 -18.82
CA PHE A 20 -27.27 -16.55 -18.09
C PHE A 20 -28.75 -16.90 -18.30
N GLY A 21 -29.58 -16.59 -17.30
CA GLY A 21 -31.02 -16.33 -17.43
C GLY A 21 -31.38 -15.02 -16.74
N ILE A 22 -31.94 -14.05 -17.48
CA ILE A 22 -32.28 -12.70 -17.02
C ILE A 22 -33.78 -12.63 -16.72
N SER A 23 -34.15 -12.02 -15.59
CA SER A 23 -35.50 -11.51 -15.34
C SER A 23 -35.43 -10.07 -14.83
N LEU A 24 -36.18 -9.17 -15.46
CA LEU A 24 -36.21 -7.73 -15.18
C LEU A 24 -37.30 -7.41 -14.14
N PRO A 25 -37.05 -6.57 -13.12
CA PRO A 25 -38.11 -6.11 -12.23
C PRO A 25 -38.68 -4.73 -12.58
N ASN A 26 -39.91 -4.57 -12.09
CA ASN A 26 -40.98 -3.64 -12.40
C ASN A 26 -40.68 -2.15 -11.99
N PRO A 27 -41.16 -1.12 -12.74
CA PRO A 27 -40.81 0.30 -12.54
C PRO A 27 -41.35 0.97 -11.28
N ALA A 28 -42.19 0.31 -10.48
CA ALA A 28 -42.87 0.91 -9.34
C ALA A 28 -42.01 1.04 -8.06
N ALA A 29 -40.81 0.43 -8.02
CA ALA A 29 -39.88 0.53 -6.89
C ALA A 29 -39.02 1.81 -6.89
N ALA A 30 -39.05 2.59 -7.97
CA ALA A 30 -38.17 3.74 -8.17
C ALA A 30 -38.60 5.03 -7.44
N ALA A 31 -39.84 5.11 -6.94
CA ALA A 31 -40.40 6.35 -6.39
C ALA A 31 -40.46 6.44 -4.86
N ALA A 32 -40.00 5.42 -4.11
CA ALA A 32 -40.04 5.40 -2.65
C ALA A 32 -38.67 5.59 -1.97
N ALA A 33 -37.63 5.91 -2.73
CA ALA A 33 -36.23 5.94 -2.27
C ALA A 33 -35.61 7.35 -2.29
N GLU A 34 -36.30 8.35 -1.75
CA GLU A 34 -35.70 9.65 -1.40
C GLU A 34 -35.87 9.94 0.11
N ARG A 35 -35.40 9.00 0.95
CA ARG A 35 -34.78 9.42 2.21
C ARG A 35 -33.37 9.86 1.84
N ALA A 36 -33.01 11.11 2.12
CA ALA A 36 -31.68 11.66 1.87
C ALA A 36 -30.61 10.64 2.30
N ALA A 37 -29.81 10.16 1.35
CA ALA A 37 -28.74 9.22 1.65
C ALA A 37 -27.80 9.84 2.68
N PRO A 38 -27.31 9.08 3.68
CA PRO A 38 -26.38 9.62 4.67
C PRO A 38 -25.15 10.23 3.98
N ALA A 39 -24.64 11.33 4.54
CA ALA A 39 -23.48 12.04 3.99
C ALA A 39 -22.28 11.10 3.85
N ARG A 40 -21.70 11.09 2.64
CA ARG A 40 -20.48 10.35 2.33
C ARG A 40 -19.27 11.04 2.96
N LEU A 41 -18.28 10.26 3.39
CA LEU A 41 -16.97 10.74 3.81
C LEU A 41 -16.07 10.95 2.59
N LEU A 42 -16.06 9.98 1.68
CA LEU A 42 -15.23 10.01 0.48
C LEU A 42 -16.06 10.46 -0.74
N PRO A 43 -15.56 11.40 -1.57
CA PRO A 43 -16.24 11.88 -2.77
C PRO A 43 -16.69 10.79 -3.75
N SER A 44 -17.71 11.10 -4.55
CA SER A 44 -18.17 10.26 -5.67
C SER A 44 -18.39 11.15 -6.90
N PHE A 45 -18.28 10.57 -8.10
CA PHE A 45 -18.22 11.34 -9.36
C PHE A 45 -19.33 10.98 -10.35
N GLY A 46 -20.41 10.38 -9.87
CA GLY A 46 -21.55 9.96 -10.68
C GLY A 46 -21.41 8.56 -11.27
N ARG A 47 -22.50 8.02 -11.82
CA ARG A 47 -22.56 6.63 -12.30
C ARG A 47 -21.81 6.45 -13.62
N PRO A 48 -20.88 5.48 -13.74
CA PRO A 48 -20.31 5.12 -15.04
C PRO A 48 -21.38 4.46 -15.91
N THR A 49 -21.54 4.95 -17.14
CA THR A 49 -22.49 4.40 -18.13
C THR A 49 -21.80 3.98 -19.42
N ARG A 50 -20.78 4.72 -19.84
CA ARG A 50 -19.88 4.40 -20.95
C ARG A 50 -18.44 4.70 -20.54
N LEU A 51 -17.55 3.73 -20.74
CA LEU A 51 -16.13 3.85 -20.44
C LEU A 51 -15.29 3.61 -21.70
N ASP A 52 -14.37 4.53 -21.96
CA ASP A 52 -13.22 4.32 -22.83
C ASP A 52 -12.10 3.71 -21.98
N VAL A 53 -11.66 2.51 -22.36
CA VAL A 53 -10.69 1.70 -21.62
C VAL A 53 -9.41 1.56 -22.43
N ALA A 54 -8.27 1.73 -21.79
CA ALA A 54 -6.96 1.49 -22.40
C ALA A 54 -5.98 0.87 -21.39
N HIS A 55 -5.02 0.11 -21.88
CA HIS A 55 -3.91 -0.37 -21.08
C HIS A 55 -2.80 0.67 -21.02
N VAL A 56 -2.34 0.99 -19.81
CA VAL A 56 -1.30 2.01 -19.58
C VAL A 56 -0.05 1.44 -18.91
N GLY A 57 -0.07 0.16 -18.50
CA GLY A 57 1.01 -0.46 -17.72
C GLY A 57 2.38 -0.46 -18.41
N ALA A 58 2.39 -0.51 -19.75
CA ALA A 58 3.62 -0.44 -20.56
C ALA A 58 4.14 0.98 -20.84
N LEU A 59 3.35 2.02 -20.57
CA LEU A 59 3.75 3.42 -20.76
C LEU A 59 4.71 3.87 -19.67
N ASP A 60 5.53 4.88 -19.96
CA ASP A 60 6.35 5.51 -18.93
C ASP A 60 5.50 6.30 -17.92
N GLY A 61 6.10 6.65 -16.79
CA GLY A 61 5.37 7.33 -15.72
C GLY A 61 4.91 8.75 -16.06
N TYR A 62 5.50 9.44 -17.02
CA TYR A 62 5.01 10.75 -17.47
C TYR A 62 3.74 10.60 -18.32
N ASP A 63 3.69 9.61 -19.20
CA ASP A 63 2.48 9.27 -19.95
C ASP A 63 1.37 8.75 -19.04
N GLN A 64 1.72 7.90 -18.06
CA GLN A 64 0.77 7.46 -17.05
C GLN A 64 0.24 8.65 -16.21
N LEU A 65 1.10 9.59 -15.81
CA LEU A 65 0.69 10.81 -15.08
C LEU A 65 -0.25 11.70 -15.91
N LEU A 66 0.06 11.92 -17.18
CA LEU A 66 -0.78 12.67 -18.11
C LEU A 66 -2.17 12.04 -18.20
N LEU A 67 -2.23 10.73 -18.41
CA LEU A 67 -3.47 9.99 -18.54
C LEU A 67 -4.26 9.96 -17.23
N THR A 68 -3.64 9.71 -16.06
CA THR A 68 -4.38 9.66 -14.79
C THR A 68 -4.91 11.03 -14.36
N THR A 69 -4.16 12.11 -14.60
CA THR A 69 -4.68 13.46 -14.34
C THR A 69 -5.78 13.86 -15.34
N LEU A 70 -5.69 13.42 -16.60
CA LEU A 70 -6.78 13.52 -17.58
C LEU A 70 -8.03 12.76 -17.09
N GLN A 71 -7.87 11.52 -16.62
CA GLN A 71 -8.95 10.71 -16.05
C GLN A 71 -9.65 11.47 -14.93
N GLY A 72 -8.91 12.05 -13.99
CA GLY A 72 -9.48 12.84 -12.91
C GLY A 72 -10.29 14.04 -13.39
N SER A 73 -9.72 14.83 -14.30
CA SER A 73 -10.39 16.03 -14.83
C SER A 73 -11.65 15.70 -15.64
N VAL A 74 -11.60 14.65 -16.47
CA VAL A 74 -12.74 14.21 -17.28
C VAL A 74 -13.82 13.57 -16.40
N ASN A 75 -13.43 12.61 -15.55
CA ASN A 75 -14.35 11.80 -14.76
C ASN A 75 -15.06 12.61 -13.68
N ARG A 76 -14.54 13.77 -13.27
CA ARG A 76 -15.20 14.66 -12.30
C ARG A 76 -16.64 15.00 -12.67
N SER A 77 -16.96 15.10 -13.96
CA SER A 77 -18.31 15.42 -14.46
C SER A 77 -19.17 14.20 -14.81
N GLY A 78 -18.68 12.99 -14.49
CA GLY A 78 -19.24 11.71 -14.90
C GLY A 78 -18.13 10.80 -15.41
N PRO A 79 -17.96 9.55 -14.92
CA PRO A 79 -16.81 8.74 -15.30
C PRO A 79 -16.88 8.28 -16.75
N ARG A 80 -15.76 8.44 -17.46
CA ARG A 80 -15.59 8.17 -18.91
C ARG A 80 -14.29 7.44 -19.24
N LEU A 81 -13.23 7.64 -18.46
CA LEU A 81 -11.92 7.05 -18.66
C LEU A 81 -11.65 6.00 -17.58
N TYR A 82 -11.15 4.82 -17.99
CA TYR A 82 -10.74 3.73 -17.11
C TYR A 82 -9.45 3.10 -17.65
N PHE A 83 -8.44 2.93 -16.81
CA PHE A 83 -7.12 2.44 -17.24
C PHE A 83 -6.74 1.15 -16.53
N THR A 84 -6.18 0.20 -17.28
CA THR A 84 -5.58 -1.00 -16.71
C THR A 84 -4.07 -0.82 -16.59
N PHE A 85 -3.54 -1.01 -15.38
CA PHE A 85 -2.10 -0.84 -15.11
C PHE A 85 -1.35 -2.16 -15.07
N ASP A 86 -2.09 -3.27 -14.98
CA ASP A 86 -1.54 -4.61 -15.09
C ASP A 86 -2.22 -5.38 -16.23
N ASP A 87 -1.49 -6.36 -16.77
CA ASP A 87 -1.94 -7.20 -17.87
C ASP A 87 -3.06 -8.17 -17.48
N GLY A 88 -3.63 -8.11 -16.26
CA GLY A 88 -4.88 -8.83 -16.01
C GLY A 88 -5.26 -9.39 -14.66
N ALA A 89 -4.87 -8.82 -13.53
CA ALA A 89 -5.35 -9.33 -12.25
C ALA A 89 -6.62 -8.58 -11.79
N ALA A 90 -6.49 -7.38 -11.25
CA ALA A 90 -7.60 -6.75 -10.52
C ALA A 90 -8.47 -5.84 -11.39
N ASP A 91 -7.86 -4.96 -12.20
CA ASP A 91 -8.59 -3.91 -12.93
C ASP A 91 -9.63 -4.50 -13.89
N ARG A 92 -9.22 -5.48 -14.71
CA ARG A 92 -10.15 -6.14 -15.64
C ARG A 92 -11.27 -6.90 -14.94
N ARG A 93 -11.01 -7.53 -13.79
CA ARG A 93 -12.04 -8.22 -12.98
C ARG A 93 -13.05 -7.23 -12.39
N TRP A 94 -12.62 -6.02 -12.03
CA TRP A 94 -13.53 -5.00 -11.54
C TRP A 94 -14.25 -4.22 -12.63
N LEU A 95 -13.72 -4.16 -13.85
CA LEU A 95 -14.37 -3.47 -14.96
C LEU A 95 -15.79 -3.99 -15.22
N SER A 96 -16.01 -5.31 -15.14
CA SER A 96 -17.34 -5.89 -15.32
C SER A 96 -18.33 -5.51 -14.23
N SER A 97 -17.87 -5.18 -13.01
CA SER A 97 -18.75 -4.77 -11.91
C SER A 97 -19.32 -3.36 -12.11
N THR A 98 -18.76 -2.57 -13.03
CA THR A 98 -19.24 -1.21 -13.33
C THR A 98 -20.61 -1.19 -14.01
N GLY A 99 -20.94 -2.25 -14.76
CA GLY A 99 -22.13 -2.30 -15.62
C GLY A 99 -22.12 -1.28 -16.77
N ALA A 100 -20.98 -0.64 -17.06
CA ALA A 100 -20.86 0.33 -18.13
C ALA A 100 -20.63 -0.33 -19.50
N SER A 101 -21.06 0.32 -20.57
CA SER A 101 -20.66 -0.05 -21.93
C SER A 101 -19.18 0.31 -22.14
N VAL A 102 -18.37 -0.62 -22.63
CA VAL A 102 -16.92 -0.46 -22.76
C VAL A 102 -16.52 -0.28 -24.23
N THR A 103 -15.64 0.68 -24.50
CA THR A 103 -14.90 0.83 -25.76
C THR A 103 -13.42 0.69 -25.46
N GLN A 104 -12.77 -0.32 -26.02
CA GLN A 104 -11.32 -0.54 -25.86
C GLN A 104 -10.53 0.32 -26.84
N HIS A 105 -9.39 0.84 -26.39
CA HIS A 105 -8.44 1.61 -27.18
C HIS A 105 -7.06 0.95 -27.08
N ASP A 106 -6.47 0.67 -28.24
CA ASP A 106 -5.15 0.03 -28.32
C ASP A 106 -4.04 1.03 -27.95
N ASN A 107 -4.23 2.31 -28.30
CA ASN A 107 -3.32 3.39 -27.94
C ASN A 107 -3.98 4.32 -26.90
N ALA A 108 -3.51 4.26 -25.66
CA ALA A 108 -4.07 5.08 -24.59
C ALA A 108 -3.88 6.58 -24.82
N LEU A 109 -2.79 7.01 -25.47
CA LEU A 109 -2.48 8.43 -25.69
C LEU A 109 -3.44 9.12 -26.68
N ASP A 110 -4.12 8.36 -27.54
CA ASP A 110 -5.17 8.91 -28.42
C ASP A 110 -6.33 9.52 -27.61
N LEU A 111 -6.53 9.05 -26.37
CA LEU A 111 -7.56 9.57 -25.47
C LEU A 111 -7.27 11.00 -25.02
N VAL A 112 -6.01 11.44 -25.03
CA VAL A 112 -5.65 12.85 -24.76
C VAL A 112 -6.27 13.76 -25.81
N GLY A 113 -6.11 13.41 -27.10
CA GLY A 113 -6.73 14.14 -28.20
C GLY A 113 -8.25 14.11 -28.15
N ARG A 114 -8.83 12.94 -27.85
CA ARG A 114 -10.28 12.75 -27.77
C ARG A 114 -10.95 13.59 -26.67
N TYR A 115 -10.29 13.74 -25.53
CA TYR A 115 -10.81 14.46 -24.37
C TYR A 115 -10.17 15.85 -24.18
N ARG A 116 -9.42 16.35 -25.17
CA ARG A 116 -8.72 17.64 -25.10
C ARG A 116 -9.64 18.79 -24.74
N ASP A 117 -10.83 18.85 -25.33
CA ASP A 117 -11.79 19.94 -25.09
C ASP A 117 -12.47 19.86 -23.71
N ARG A 118 -12.22 18.78 -22.95
CA ARG A 118 -12.74 18.59 -21.59
C ARG A 118 -11.79 19.13 -20.52
N VAL A 119 -10.57 19.49 -20.90
CA VAL A 119 -9.55 20.11 -20.05
C VAL A 119 -9.17 21.49 -20.59
N ARG A 120 -8.68 22.38 -19.71
CA ARG A 120 -8.29 23.75 -20.11
C ARG A 120 -6.87 23.84 -20.66
N GLY A 121 -6.04 22.81 -20.44
CA GLY A 121 -4.63 22.79 -20.80
C GLY A 121 -3.79 21.98 -19.82
N ALA A 122 -2.47 22.15 -19.89
CA ALA A 122 -1.47 21.43 -19.11
C ALA A 122 -0.81 22.32 -18.04
N VAL A 123 -0.55 21.75 -16.87
CA VAL A 123 0.40 22.25 -15.88
C VAL A 123 1.72 21.54 -16.16
N LEU A 124 2.74 22.30 -16.54
CA LEU A 124 4.03 21.72 -16.90
C LEU A 124 4.78 21.32 -15.64
N VAL A 125 5.09 20.04 -15.52
CA VAL A 125 5.96 19.51 -14.47
C VAL A 125 7.40 19.92 -14.71
N ASP A 126 8.19 19.96 -13.64
CA ASP A 126 9.63 20.09 -13.70
C ASP A 126 10.27 18.70 -13.53
N PRO A 127 10.86 18.11 -14.58
CA PRO A 127 11.50 16.80 -14.49
C PRO A 127 12.65 16.73 -13.49
N ASP A 128 13.29 17.88 -13.20
CA ASP A 128 14.42 17.96 -12.29
C ASP A 128 13.98 18.11 -10.82
N VAL A 129 12.69 18.38 -10.57
CA VAL A 129 12.11 18.52 -9.23
C VAL A 129 10.97 17.53 -9.04
N PRO A 130 11.22 16.37 -8.38
CA PRO A 130 10.20 15.34 -8.15
C PRO A 130 8.88 15.88 -7.59
N ASP A 131 8.93 16.70 -6.54
CA ASP A 131 7.74 17.24 -5.87
C ASP A 131 6.92 18.21 -6.74
N SER A 132 7.46 18.68 -7.87
CA SER A 132 6.68 19.43 -8.86
C SER A 132 5.52 18.61 -9.42
N VAL A 133 5.63 17.27 -9.44
CA VAL A 133 4.54 16.35 -9.84
C VAL A 133 3.33 16.48 -8.91
N ASN A 134 3.56 16.59 -7.60
CA ASN A 134 2.49 16.75 -6.62
C ASN A 134 1.86 18.14 -6.72
N VAL A 135 2.66 19.19 -6.84
CA VAL A 135 2.17 20.56 -7.09
C VAL A 135 1.35 20.63 -8.39
N ALA A 136 1.83 19.99 -9.46
CA ALA A 136 1.12 19.92 -10.74
C ALA A 136 -0.20 19.16 -10.63
N THR A 137 -0.25 18.08 -9.83
CA THR A 137 -1.49 17.32 -9.59
C THR A 137 -2.55 18.17 -8.88
N THR A 138 -2.17 18.88 -7.81
CA THR A 138 -3.06 19.83 -7.12
C THR A 138 -3.57 20.90 -8.09
N LEU A 139 -2.65 21.51 -8.86
CA LEU A 139 -3.00 22.54 -9.84
C LEU A 139 -3.88 22.01 -10.97
N ALA A 140 -3.69 20.78 -11.44
CA ALA A 140 -4.55 20.14 -12.44
C ALA A 140 -5.99 20.03 -11.93
N GLY A 141 -6.17 19.67 -10.65
CA GLY A 141 -7.45 19.70 -9.94
C GLY A 141 -8.10 21.09 -9.97
N LEU A 142 -7.40 22.09 -9.44
CA LEU A 142 -7.88 23.48 -9.32
C LEU A 142 -8.13 24.15 -10.69
N LYS A 143 -7.29 23.83 -11.67
CA LYS A 143 -7.31 24.47 -12.98
C LYS A 143 -8.06 23.67 -14.04
N ASN A 144 -8.68 22.54 -13.70
CA ASN A 144 -9.33 21.65 -14.67
C ASN A 144 -8.40 21.34 -15.85
N GLY A 145 -7.16 20.97 -15.52
CA GLY A 145 -6.09 20.69 -16.47
C GLY A 145 -5.55 19.28 -16.29
N VAL A 146 -4.39 19.04 -16.88
CA VAL A 146 -3.60 17.80 -16.74
C VAL A 146 -2.18 18.15 -16.33
N ALA A 147 -1.47 17.23 -15.69
CA ALA A 147 -0.03 17.35 -15.49
C ALA A 147 0.68 16.74 -16.71
N ALA A 148 1.64 17.45 -17.29
CA ALA A 148 2.35 17.00 -18.49
C ALA A 148 3.76 17.59 -18.53
N THR A 149 4.67 17.00 -19.29
CA THR A 149 5.92 17.67 -19.69
C THR A 149 5.63 18.76 -20.72
N ALA A 150 6.58 19.68 -20.93
CA ALA A 150 6.48 20.70 -21.99
C ALA A 150 6.37 20.08 -23.40
N GLU A 151 7.03 18.94 -23.60
CA GLU A 151 6.97 18.14 -24.82
C GLU A 151 5.58 17.54 -25.03
N GLN A 152 5.06 16.80 -24.05
CA GLN A 152 3.71 16.24 -24.12
C GLN A 152 2.66 17.34 -24.35
N ALA A 153 2.79 18.49 -23.69
CA ALA A 153 1.86 19.61 -23.88
C ALA A 153 1.88 20.14 -25.32
N ARG A 154 3.06 20.27 -25.93
CA ARG A 154 3.19 20.67 -27.34
C ARG A 154 2.64 19.61 -28.27
N ASP A 155 3.01 18.35 -28.08
CA ASP A 155 2.71 17.25 -29.00
C ASP A 155 1.22 16.90 -28.99
N HIS A 156 0.54 17.03 -27.86
CA HIS A 156 -0.91 16.89 -27.74
C HIS A 156 -1.69 18.21 -27.92
N GLY A 157 -1.01 19.31 -28.28
CA GLY A 157 -1.62 20.61 -28.51
C GLY A 157 -2.33 21.20 -27.28
N LEU A 158 -1.87 20.93 -26.07
CA LEU A 158 -2.40 21.44 -24.82
C LEU A 158 -1.83 22.84 -24.52
N LYS A 159 -2.71 23.79 -24.16
CA LYS A 159 -2.28 25.13 -23.72
C LYS A 159 -1.56 25.03 -22.37
N THR A 160 -0.43 25.72 -22.22
CA THR A 160 0.22 25.90 -20.90
C THR A 160 -0.66 26.73 -19.97
N LEU A 161 -1.08 26.14 -18.85
CA LEU A 161 -1.83 26.80 -17.77
C LEU A 161 -0.90 27.38 -16.71
N VAL A 162 0.10 26.60 -16.30
CA VAL A 162 1.14 26.96 -15.33
C VAL A 162 2.41 26.23 -15.75
N ASP A 163 3.55 26.90 -15.66
CA ASP A 163 4.87 26.30 -15.89
C ASP A 163 5.63 26.24 -14.56
N LEU A 164 5.91 25.02 -14.09
CA LEU A 164 6.62 24.80 -12.82
C LEU A 164 8.13 24.63 -12.99
N ARG A 165 8.64 24.61 -14.23
CA ARG A 165 10.07 24.43 -14.49
C ARG A 165 10.88 25.58 -13.91
N GLY A 166 11.94 25.25 -13.16
CA GLY A 166 12.82 26.18 -12.47
C GLY A 166 12.15 26.97 -11.34
N ARG A 167 10.97 26.54 -10.86
CA ARG A 167 10.27 27.25 -9.76
C ARG A 167 10.70 26.83 -8.37
N PHE A 168 11.19 25.61 -8.23
CA PHE A 168 11.47 25.00 -6.94
C PHE A 168 12.88 24.42 -6.98
N ASP A 169 13.50 24.35 -5.81
CA ASP A 169 14.79 23.69 -5.63
C ASP A 169 14.50 22.21 -5.29
N PRO A 170 15.09 21.23 -6.02
CA PRO A 170 14.89 19.82 -5.72
C PRO A 170 15.33 19.41 -4.29
N ASP A 171 16.24 20.18 -3.67
CA ASP A 171 16.71 19.93 -2.31
C ASP A 171 15.84 20.64 -1.24
N ASP A 172 14.92 21.53 -1.64
CA ASP A 172 14.01 22.26 -0.74
C ASP A 172 12.55 21.76 -0.81
N VAL A 173 12.37 20.50 -0.40
CA VAL A 173 11.04 19.87 -0.26
C VAL A 173 10.15 20.66 0.70
N LEU A 174 10.73 21.19 1.79
CA LEU A 174 10.01 21.95 2.80
C LEU A 174 9.45 23.25 2.21
N GLY A 175 10.26 24.03 1.49
CA GLY A 175 9.85 25.26 0.83
C GLY A 175 8.81 25.02 -0.26
N THR A 176 8.94 23.93 -1.01
CA THR A 176 7.95 23.53 -2.04
C THR A 176 6.57 23.31 -1.44
N TYR A 177 6.46 22.50 -0.37
CA TYR A 177 5.17 22.24 0.26
C TYR A 177 4.67 23.39 1.13
N ARG A 178 5.55 24.19 1.73
CA ARG A 178 5.19 25.45 2.38
C ARG A 178 4.51 26.39 1.39
N TRP A 179 5.10 26.58 0.21
CA TRP A 179 4.50 27.39 -0.85
C TRP A 179 3.13 26.87 -1.26
N GLN A 180 2.99 25.55 -1.42
CA GLN A 180 1.71 24.94 -1.78
C GLN A 180 0.64 25.12 -0.68
N LEU A 181 1.02 24.98 0.60
CA LEU A 181 0.14 25.26 1.73
C LEU A 181 -0.33 26.72 1.73
N ASP A 182 0.57 27.67 1.50
CA ASP A 182 0.24 29.09 1.56
C ASP A 182 -0.55 29.59 0.34
N LYS A 183 -0.27 29.03 -0.85
CA LYS A 183 -0.80 29.55 -2.13
C LYS A 183 -1.93 28.73 -2.72
N LEU A 184 -1.99 27.42 -2.46
CA LEU A 184 -2.95 26.52 -3.11
C LEU A 184 -3.99 25.96 -2.14
N PHE A 185 -3.60 25.60 -0.92
CA PHE A 185 -4.51 25.00 0.07
C PHE A 185 -5.80 25.81 0.33
N PRO A 186 -5.79 27.16 0.40
CA PRO A 186 -7.01 27.94 0.58
C PRO A 186 -8.03 27.83 -0.57
N HIS A 187 -7.60 27.31 -1.73
CA HIS A 187 -8.43 27.12 -2.91
C HIS A 187 -8.79 25.65 -3.17
N CYS A 188 -8.19 24.72 -2.41
CA CYS A 188 -8.47 23.29 -2.52
C CYS A 188 -9.80 22.94 -1.86
N ASP A 189 -10.38 21.85 -2.31
CA ASP A 189 -11.47 21.21 -1.58
C ASP A 189 -10.88 20.50 -0.35
N HIS A 190 -11.55 20.63 0.80
CA HIS A 190 -11.09 20.08 2.08
C HIS A 190 -11.84 18.79 2.47
N ALA A 191 -12.58 18.17 1.54
CA ALA A 191 -13.20 16.87 1.77
C ALA A 191 -12.19 15.73 1.99
N LEU A 192 -10.95 15.92 1.54
CA LEU A 192 -9.81 15.05 1.86
C LEU A 192 -8.49 15.81 1.68
N LEU A 193 -7.45 15.34 2.36
CA LEU A 193 -6.05 15.66 2.07
C LEU A 193 -5.40 14.43 1.45
N SER A 194 -4.43 14.57 0.54
CA SER A 194 -3.77 13.41 -0.07
C SER A 194 -2.26 13.36 0.12
N GLY A 195 -1.77 12.18 0.46
CA GLY A 195 -0.35 11.85 0.58
C GLY A 195 0.12 10.93 -0.53
N LEU A 196 0.82 11.42 -1.55
CA LEU A 196 1.25 10.59 -2.67
C LEU A 196 2.75 10.73 -2.92
N PRO A 197 3.49 9.62 -3.16
CA PRO A 197 4.85 9.71 -3.64
C PRO A 197 4.89 10.58 -4.90
N PRO A 198 5.83 11.52 -5.04
CA PRO A 198 5.99 12.25 -6.30
C PRO A 198 6.44 11.30 -7.42
N THR A 199 7.32 10.37 -7.09
CA THR A 199 7.98 9.46 -8.03
C THR A 199 8.00 8.01 -7.52
N ARG A 200 8.34 7.10 -8.43
CA ARG A 200 8.63 5.69 -8.16
C ARG A 200 9.90 5.27 -8.91
N THR A 201 10.56 4.26 -8.38
CA THR A 201 11.62 3.54 -9.08
C THR A 201 11.01 2.38 -9.84
N VAL A 202 11.28 2.29 -11.14
CA VAL A 202 10.85 1.17 -12.00
C VAL A 202 12.06 0.44 -12.57
N SER A 203 11.99 -0.88 -12.64
CA SER A 203 13.02 -1.69 -13.31
C SER A 203 12.94 -1.51 -14.82
N VAL A 204 14.10 -1.36 -15.46
CA VAL A 204 14.20 -1.32 -16.93
C VAL A 204 14.33 -2.75 -17.45
N SER A 205 13.42 -3.15 -18.34
CA SER A 205 13.45 -4.49 -18.95
C SER A 205 14.56 -4.63 -19.99
N GLY A 206 15.14 -5.83 -20.11
CA GLY A 206 16.11 -6.14 -21.17
C GLY A 206 17.53 -5.62 -20.92
N VAL A 207 17.81 -5.11 -19.72
CA VAL A 207 19.16 -4.69 -19.32
C VAL A 207 20.09 -5.90 -19.36
N LYS A 208 21.14 -5.80 -20.19
CA LYS A 208 22.17 -6.84 -20.30
C LYS A 208 23.28 -6.55 -19.32
N TRP A 209 23.62 -7.55 -18.53
CA TRP A 209 24.68 -7.50 -17.53
C TRP A 209 25.83 -8.39 -17.96
N ARG A 210 27.06 -7.86 -17.98
CA ARG A 210 28.28 -8.63 -18.14
C ARG A 210 28.78 -9.08 -16.78
N GLU A 211 29.14 -10.36 -16.65
CA GLU A 211 29.84 -10.83 -15.45
C GLU A 211 31.27 -10.27 -15.44
N VAL A 212 31.63 -9.63 -14.32
CA VAL A 212 32.94 -9.01 -14.11
C VAL A 212 33.78 -9.87 -13.16
N ALA A 213 33.16 -10.39 -12.10
CA ALA A 213 33.81 -11.29 -11.14
C ALA A 213 32.79 -12.19 -10.45
N ARG A 214 33.23 -13.36 -10.00
CA ARG A 214 32.41 -14.32 -9.25
C ARG A 214 33.26 -15.08 -8.24
N GLU A 215 32.70 -15.35 -7.06
CA GLU A 215 33.14 -16.40 -6.16
C GLU A 215 32.37 -17.70 -6.48
N SER A 216 33.11 -18.78 -6.71
CA SER A 216 32.54 -20.09 -7.06
C SER A 216 32.50 -21.06 -5.90
N GLU A 217 33.09 -20.69 -4.76
CA GLU A 217 33.09 -21.49 -3.55
C GLU A 217 32.16 -20.90 -2.48
N ARG A 218 31.54 -21.76 -1.68
CA ARG A 218 30.69 -21.34 -0.56
C ARG A 218 31.54 -20.94 0.63
N ILE A 219 32.06 -19.72 0.58
CA ILE A 219 32.89 -19.13 1.64
C ILE A 219 31.98 -18.30 2.57
N ARG A 220 32.01 -18.61 3.87
CA ARG A 220 31.12 -18.03 4.89
C ARG A 220 31.92 -17.34 6.00
N ASP A 221 33.09 -16.84 5.64
CA ASP A 221 34.00 -16.13 6.51
C ASP A 221 34.82 -15.12 5.69
N THR A 222 35.73 -14.41 6.33
CA THR A 222 36.56 -13.41 5.65
C THR A 222 37.84 -13.99 5.03
N SER A 223 37.95 -15.32 4.86
CA SER A 223 39.18 -15.95 4.35
C SER A 223 39.53 -15.52 2.92
N ASN A 224 38.52 -15.19 2.10
CA ASN A 224 38.70 -14.70 0.74
C ASN A 224 38.72 -13.16 0.61
N ARG A 225 38.79 -12.42 1.74
CA ARG A 225 38.85 -10.95 1.73
C ARG A 225 40.15 -10.46 1.15
N LYS A 226 40.03 -9.69 0.08
CA LYS A 226 41.15 -8.99 -0.57
C LYS A 226 40.62 -7.87 -1.46
N SER A 227 41.47 -6.87 -1.69
CA SER A 227 41.24 -5.88 -2.74
C SER A 227 41.35 -6.53 -4.12
N ARG A 228 40.36 -6.31 -4.97
CA ARG A 228 40.27 -6.83 -6.34
C ARG A 228 40.06 -5.67 -7.31
N THR A 229 40.87 -5.62 -8.36
CA THR A 229 40.69 -4.69 -9.48
C THR A 229 39.71 -5.27 -10.48
N LEU A 230 38.60 -4.57 -10.71
CA LEU A 230 37.55 -4.91 -11.66
C LEU A 230 37.69 -4.03 -12.91
N ASP A 231 37.72 -4.64 -14.09
CA ASP A 231 37.77 -3.91 -15.36
C ASP A 231 36.36 -3.60 -15.87
N LEU A 232 36.04 -2.31 -15.92
CA LEU A 232 34.77 -1.77 -16.41
C LEU A 232 34.92 -1.06 -17.76
N SER A 233 36.10 -1.13 -18.37
CA SER A 233 36.35 -0.55 -19.69
C SER A 233 35.40 -1.07 -20.78
N PRO A 234 34.94 -2.35 -20.76
CA PRO A 234 33.95 -2.83 -21.73
C PRO A 234 32.58 -2.14 -21.68
N GLU A 235 32.23 -1.47 -20.58
CA GLU A 235 30.99 -0.71 -20.43
C GLU A 235 31.13 0.76 -20.84
N LEU A 236 32.34 1.19 -21.22
CA LEU A 236 32.55 2.54 -21.76
C LEU A 236 31.89 2.65 -23.14
N GLY A 237 30.95 3.58 -23.27
CA GLY A 237 30.21 3.88 -24.50
C GLY A 237 29.05 4.83 -24.24
N GLY A 238 28.57 5.52 -25.28
CA GLY A 238 27.48 6.49 -25.15
C GLY A 238 27.82 7.63 -24.19
N ASP A 239 27.05 7.77 -23.11
CA ASP A 239 27.17 8.81 -22.07
C ASP A 239 28.26 8.53 -21.01
N ASN A 240 28.99 7.42 -21.16
CA ASN A 240 30.02 6.93 -20.23
C ASN A 240 29.51 6.63 -18.81
N ASP A 241 28.24 6.26 -18.70
CA ASP A 241 27.62 5.81 -17.47
C ASP A 241 27.80 4.30 -17.31
N VAL A 242 28.34 3.87 -16.18
CA VAL A 242 28.57 2.46 -15.86
C VAL A 242 27.92 2.11 -14.53
N TYR A 243 27.16 1.02 -14.53
CA TYR A 243 26.45 0.50 -13.37
C TYR A 243 27.09 -0.81 -12.94
N LEU A 244 27.56 -0.87 -11.69
CA LEU A 244 28.24 -2.02 -11.11
C LEU A 244 27.38 -2.63 -10.00
N ARG A 245 26.90 -3.84 -10.23
CA ARG A 245 26.02 -4.56 -9.31
C ARG A 245 26.77 -5.65 -8.57
N PHE A 246 26.58 -5.68 -7.26
CA PHE A 246 27.07 -6.70 -6.34
C PHE A 246 25.88 -7.49 -5.81
N GLN A 247 25.96 -8.81 -5.89
CA GLN A 247 24.90 -9.72 -5.44
C GLN A 247 25.50 -11.03 -4.95
N ASP A 248 24.65 -11.85 -4.33
CA ASP A 248 25.03 -13.19 -3.89
C ASP A 248 25.26 -14.13 -5.09
N SER A 249 26.35 -14.90 -5.08
CA SER A 249 26.58 -15.96 -6.07
C SER A 249 25.79 -17.24 -5.77
N PHE A 250 25.33 -17.44 -4.53
CA PHE A 250 24.51 -18.57 -4.07
C PHE A 250 23.33 -18.06 -3.24
N GLY A 251 22.23 -17.71 -3.90
CA GLY A 251 21.09 -17.05 -3.24
C GLY A 251 20.27 -17.90 -2.24
N ASP A 252 20.77 -19.06 -1.79
CA ASP A 252 20.08 -20.03 -0.93
C ASP A 252 20.69 -20.19 0.47
N ASP A 253 21.84 -19.58 0.79
CA ASP A 253 22.50 -19.80 2.08
C ASP A 253 22.74 -18.55 2.94
N GLY A 254 22.49 -17.37 2.39
CA GLY A 254 22.50 -16.10 3.13
C GLY A 254 23.89 -15.52 3.37
N TRP A 255 24.87 -15.80 2.51
CA TRP A 255 26.25 -15.30 2.63
C TRP A 255 26.73 -14.63 1.34
N GLY A 256 26.18 -13.48 0.98
CA GLY A 256 26.45 -12.85 -0.30
C GLY A 256 27.60 -11.84 -0.30
N ALA A 257 27.70 -11.07 -1.40
CA ALA A 257 28.79 -10.13 -1.65
C ALA A 257 28.94 -9.13 -0.51
N SER A 258 30.16 -8.95 0.00
CA SER A 258 30.48 -7.94 1.02
C SER A 258 31.59 -7.01 0.56
N VAL A 259 31.31 -5.70 0.53
CA VAL A 259 32.22 -4.65 0.04
C VAL A 259 32.65 -3.75 1.20
N GLY A 260 33.96 -3.61 1.41
CA GLY A 260 34.54 -2.79 2.48
C GLY A 260 35.09 -1.43 2.01
N SER A 261 35.54 -1.32 0.77
CA SER A 261 35.97 -0.05 0.17
C SER A 261 35.91 -0.11 -1.34
N VAL A 262 35.76 1.04 -1.97
CA VAL A 262 35.67 1.20 -3.43
C VAL A 262 36.56 2.35 -3.84
N LYS A 263 37.43 2.12 -4.83
CA LYS A 263 38.26 3.15 -5.46
C LYS A 263 38.15 3.04 -6.98
N VAL A 264 37.71 4.12 -7.63
CA VAL A 264 37.45 4.16 -9.07
C VAL A 264 38.55 4.95 -9.76
N MET A 265 39.10 4.38 -10.83
CA MET A 265 40.20 4.96 -11.60
C MET A 265 39.79 5.06 -13.08
N ALA A 266 39.92 6.24 -13.68
CA ALA A 266 39.80 6.46 -15.11
C ALA A 266 41.14 6.92 -15.69
N ASP A 267 41.68 6.16 -16.64
CA ASP A 267 43.00 6.39 -17.26
C ASP A 267 44.12 6.65 -16.24
N GLY A 268 44.07 5.95 -15.10
CA GLY A 268 45.04 6.07 -14.00
C GLY A 268 44.83 7.27 -13.08
N LYS A 269 43.78 8.07 -13.26
CA LYS A 269 43.36 9.13 -12.34
C LYS A 269 42.21 8.65 -11.45
N GLU A 270 42.27 8.99 -10.17
CA GLU A 270 41.21 8.68 -9.22
C GLU A 270 39.96 9.54 -9.52
N LEU A 271 38.82 8.87 -9.73
CA LEU A 271 37.51 9.51 -9.85
C LEU A 271 36.77 9.55 -8.52
N ALA A 272 36.90 8.47 -7.73
CA ALA A 272 36.18 8.30 -6.48
C ALA A 272 36.96 7.36 -5.56
N SER A 273 36.83 7.58 -4.25
CA SER A 273 37.32 6.67 -3.23
C SER A 273 36.41 6.80 -2.01
N PHE A 274 35.78 5.71 -1.59
CA PHE A 274 34.82 5.74 -0.47
C PHE A 274 34.72 4.39 0.25
N THR A 275 34.23 4.48 1.48
CA THR A 275 33.81 3.34 2.31
C THR A 275 32.28 3.31 2.34
N PRO A 276 31.62 2.16 2.15
CA PRO A 276 30.17 2.07 2.23
C PRO A 276 29.62 2.54 3.58
N GLY A 277 28.45 3.20 3.56
CA GLY A 277 27.80 3.79 4.73
C GLY A 277 28.27 5.21 5.08
N THR A 278 29.29 5.74 4.39
CA THR A 278 29.79 7.11 4.61
C THR A 278 29.16 8.13 3.65
N ASP A 279 29.31 9.43 3.96
CA ASP A 279 28.88 10.51 3.05
C ASP A 279 29.54 10.45 1.67
N GLY A 280 30.75 9.86 1.58
CA GLY A 280 31.46 9.66 0.32
C GLY A 280 30.82 8.62 -0.60
N GLU A 281 30.01 7.70 -0.07
CA GLU A 281 29.29 6.69 -0.86
C GLU A 281 28.05 7.29 -1.57
N LYS A 282 27.37 8.25 -0.92
CA LYS A 282 26.07 8.78 -1.36
C LYS A 282 26.01 9.20 -2.84
N PRO A 283 27.03 9.86 -3.43
CA PRO A 283 26.99 10.24 -4.84
C PRO A 283 27.04 9.07 -5.82
N TYR A 284 27.47 7.88 -5.37
CA TYR A 284 27.72 6.72 -6.23
C TYR A 284 26.75 5.57 -5.99
N LEU A 285 26.06 5.51 -4.85
CA LEU A 285 25.05 4.47 -4.58
C LEU A 285 23.78 4.72 -5.39
N PHE A 286 23.61 3.93 -6.44
CA PHE A 286 22.47 4.03 -7.36
C PHE A 286 21.24 3.28 -6.84
N ASP A 287 21.42 2.05 -6.38
CA ASP A 287 20.37 1.24 -5.74
C ASP A 287 20.97 0.50 -4.55
N GLY A 288 20.57 0.87 -3.34
CA GLY A 288 20.99 0.22 -2.09
C GLY A 288 19.87 -0.48 -1.34
N LEU A 289 18.64 -0.51 -1.89
CA LEU A 289 17.44 -0.89 -1.13
C LEU A 289 17.41 -2.37 -0.72
N ASN A 290 18.09 -3.24 -1.47
CA ASN A 290 18.16 -4.68 -1.21
C ASN A 290 19.52 -5.09 -0.61
N SER A 291 20.13 -4.20 0.17
CA SER A 291 21.41 -4.42 0.84
C SER A 291 21.39 -3.86 2.28
N SER A 292 22.36 -4.30 3.08
CA SER A 292 22.54 -3.91 4.47
C SER A 292 23.94 -3.35 4.70
N LEU A 293 24.07 -2.49 5.71
CA LEU A 293 25.37 -2.10 6.25
C LEU A 293 25.72 -3.05 7.39
N GLY A 294 26.92 -3.60 7.37
CA GLY A 294 27.47 -4.43 8.43
C GLY A 294 28.28 -3.61 9.43
N ASP A 295 28.54 -4.21 10.59
CA ASP A 295 29.22 -3.59 11.73
C ASP A 295 30.69 -3.20 11.46
N LYS A 296 31.23 -3.55 10.28
CA LYS A 296 32.63 -3.30 9.88
C LYS A 296 32.74 -2.28 8.75
N GLU A 297 31.80 -1.33 8.70
CA GLU A 297 31.75 -0.29 7.64
C GLU A 297 31.73 -0.91 6.23
N ASN A 298 30.95 -1.98 6.08
CA ASN A 298 30.82 -2.71 4.83
C ASN A 298 29.37 -2.76 4.36
N ARG A 299 29.15 -2.81 3.06
CA ARG A 299 27.82 -3.09 2.49
C ARG A 299 27.77 -4.53 2.02
N PHE A 300 26.70 -5.23 2.36
CA PHE A 300 26.51 -6.62 1.96
C PHE A 300 25.09 -6.88 1.47
N ALA A 301 24.93 -7.92 0.65
CA ALA A 301 23.64 -8.35 0.14
C ALA A 301 23.59 -9.87 0.06
N ASP A 302 22.60 -10.46 0.73
CA ASP A 302 22.44 -11.91 0.88
C ASP A 302 21.23 -12.44 0.11
N GLY A 303 21.27 -13.71 -0.29
CA GLY A 303 20.14 -14.37 -0.92
C GLY A 303 19.80 -13.76 -2.27
N GLY A 304 18.55 -13.30 -2.45
CA GLY A 304 18.13 -12.56 -3.65
C GLY A 304 18.52 -11.07 -3.64
N GLY A 305 19.20 -10.60 -2.60
CA GLY A 305 19.59 -9.19 -2.44
C GLY A 305 20.69 -8.75 -3.41
N TYR A 306 20.75 -7.44 -3.65
CA TYR A 306 21.81 -6.81 -4.43
C TYR A 306 21.92 -5.32 -4.10
N PHE A 307 23.03 -4.70 -4.51
CA PHE A 307 23.17 -3.24 -4.60
C PHE A 307 23.93 -2.85 -5.87
N VAL A 308 23.73 -1.61 -6.32
CA VAL A 308 24.29 -1.07 -7.55
C VAL A 308 24.99 0.25 -7.26
N TYR A 309 26.25 0.37 -7.68
CA TYR A 309 26.93 1.65 -7.81
C TYR A 309 26.83 2.18 -9.24
N HIS A 310 26.78 3.50 -9.40
CA HIS A 310 26.85 4.21 -10.67
C HIS A 310 28.11 5.07 -10.72
N PHE A 311 28.84 4.96 -11.82
CA PHE A 311 30.02 5.76 -12.10
C PHE A 311 29.88 6.42 -13.47
N LYS A 312 30.08 7.73 -13.53
CA LYS A 312 30.16 8.47 -14.79
C LYS A 312 31.61 8.77 -15.12
N ALA A 313 32.15 8.11 -16.14
CA ALA A 313 33.53 8.35 -16.57
C ALA A 313 33.64 9.64 -17.41
N PRO A 314 34.76 10.38 -17.31
CA PRO A 314 35.01 11.53 -18.18
C PRO A 314 34.92 11.19 -19.67
N ALA A 315 34.52 12.18 -20.47
CA ALA A 315 34.49 12.02 -21.93
C ALA A 315 35.88 11.65 -22.47
N GLY A 316 35.94 10.62 -23.31
CA GLY A 316 37.18 10.14 -23.92
C GLY A 316 38.00 9.19 -23.03
N THR A 317 37.47 8.75 -21.88
CA THR A 317 38.13 7.73 -21.06
C THR A 317 38.34 6.44 -21.85
N GLY A 318 39.58 5.95 -21.86
CA GLY A 318 39.97 4.71 -22.56
C GLY A 318 40.00 3.49 -21.64
N LYS A 319 40.21 3.70 -20.34
CA LYS A 319 40.28 2.65 -19.32
C LYS A 319 39.56 3.07 -18.05
N LEU A 320 38.64 2.24 -17.57
CA LEU A 320 37.94 2.42 -16.31
C LEU A 320 38.09 1.16 -15.45
N THR A 321 38.67 1.32 -14.26
CA THR A 321 38.86 0.21 -13.31
C THR A 321 38.35 0.59 -11.93
N VAL A 322 37.87 -0.40 -11.19
CA VAL A 322 37.43 -0.22 -9.80
C VAL A 322 38.16 -1.21 -8.90
N ASP A 323 38.93 -0.70 -7.94
CA ASP A 323 39.51 -1.49 -6.88
C ASP A 323 38.50 -1.62 -5.74
N VAL A 324 38.15 -2.85 -5.39
CA VAL A 324 37.12 -3.16 -4.37
C VAL A 324 37.68 -4.11 -3.33
N ASP A 325 37.63 -3.72 -2.05
CA ASP A 325 37.82 -4.67 -0.95
C ASP A 325 36.57 -5.57 -0.83
N LEU A 326 36.70 -6.82 -1.27
CA LEU A 326 35.56 -7.72 -1.52
C LEU A 326 35.79 -9.09 -0.85
N TRP A 327 34.74 -9.69 -0.30
CA TRP A 327 34.77 -11.05 0.29
C TRP A 327 33.39 -11.72 0.28
N ASN A 328 33.31 -12.92 0.88
CA ASN A 328 32.16 -13.83 0.88
C ASN A 328 31.79 -14.29 -0.54
N GLN A 329 30.54 -14.66 -0.76
CA GLN A 329 30.06 -15.26 -2.00
C GLN A 329 29.50 -14.15 -2.91
N TYR A 330 30.37 -13.59 -3.75
CA TYR A 330 30.01 -12.48 -4.61
C TYR A 330 29.77 -12.90 -6.05
N LEU A 331 28.80 -12.24 -6.68
CA LEU A 331 28.67 -12.11 -8.12
C LEU A 331 28.65 -10.61 -8.44
N VAL A 332 29.64 -10.17 -9.20
CA VAL A 332 29.77 -8.78 -9.64
C VAL A 332 29.47 -8.70 -11.12
N THR A 333 28.52 -7.85 -11.49
CA THR A 333 28.08 -7.67 -12.86
C THR A 333 28.06 -6.20 -13.23
N ALA A 334 28.35 -5.86 -14.48
CA ALA A 334 28.35 -4.48 -14.97
C ALA A 334 27.46 -4.29 -16.20
N THR A 335 26.97 -3.07 -16.38
CA THR A 335 26.22 -2.67 -17.58
C THR A 335 26.41 -1.17 -17.85
N ALA A 336 26.22 -0.77 -19.10
CA ALA A 336 26.19 0.64 -19.52
C ALA A 336 24.76 1.21 -19.53
N THR A 337 23.76 0.44 -19.08
CA THR A 337 22.35 0.84 -19.12
C THR A 337 21.78 0.93 -17.70
N ALA A 338 21.18 2.08 -17.36
CA ALA A 338 20.53 2.28 -16.07
C ALA A 338 19.52 1.14 -15.78
N PRO A 339 19.72 0.34 -14.73
CA PRO A 339 18.89 -0.84 -14.50
C PRO A 339 17.52 -0.49 -13.91
N THR A 340 17.41 0.69 -13.34
CA THR A 340 16.16 1.30 -12.91
C THR A 340 16.10 2.73 -13.44
N ARG A 341 14.90 3.30 -13.43
CA ARG A 341 14.70 4.73 -13.66
C ARG A 341 13.68 5.26 -12.68
N VAL A 342 13.79 6.55 -12.38
CA VAL A 342 12.82 7.27 -11.57
C VAL A 342 11.80 7.88 -12.50
N GLU A 343 10.53 7.59 -12.26
CA GLU A 343 9.41 8.13 -13.03
C GLU A 343 8.37 8.74 -12.09
N PRO A 344 7.49 9.63 -12.57
CA PRO A 344 6.34 10.05 -11.80
C PRO A 344 5.50 8.86 -11.31
N PHE A 345 5.06 8.93 -10.06
CA PHE A 345 4.14 7.96 -9.48
C PHE A 345 2.72 8.30 -9.95
N PRO A 346 1.98 7.45 -10.70
CA PRO A 346 0.76 7.89 -11.38
C PRO A 346 -0.55 7.52 -10.68
N TYR A 347 -0.50 6.66 -9.67
CA TYR A 347 -1.69 6.05 -9.07
C TYR A 347 -2.45 6.99 -8.15
N PHE A 348 -3.76 6.75 -7.99
CA PHE A 348 -4.72 7.53 -7.21
C PHE A 348 -4.91 9.02 -7.60
N ARG A 349 -4.06 9.55 -8.49
CA ARG A 349 -4.12 10.94 -8.95
C ARG A 349 -5.41 11.28 -9.67
N ASP A 350 -6.09 10.31 -10.30
CA ASP A 350 -7.40 10.52 -10.91
C ASP A 350 -8.41 11.00 -9.85
N TYR A 351 -8.44 10.33 -8.69
CA TYR A 351 -9.33 10.64 -7.59
C TYR A 351 -9.02 12.01 -6.98
N VAL A 352 -7.74 12.30 -6.76
CA VAL A 352 -7.30 13.57 -6.15
C VAL A 352 -7.54 14.77 -7.08
N VAL A 353 -7.23 14.62 -8.38
CA VAL A 353 -7.56 15.66 -9.37
C VAL A 353 -9.06 15.87 -9.40
N ALA A 354 -9.86 14.80 -9.46
CA ALA A 354 -11.31 14.92 -9.51
C ALA A 354 -11.88 15.60 -8.25
N SER A 355 -11.38 15.27 -7.05
CA SER A 355 -11.80 15.88 -5.78
C SER A 355 -11.28 17.31 -5.58
N ARG A 356 -10.27 17.75 -6.34
CA ARG A 356 -9.57 19.04 -6.16
C ARG A 356 -8.89 19.18 -4.79
N ALA A 357 -8.47 18.07 -4.21
CA ALA A 357 -7.72 18.06 -2.97
C ALA A 357 -6.25 18.43 -3.20
N MET A 358 -5.60 18.89 -2.12
CA MET A 358 -4.16 19.12 -2.10
C MET A 358 -3.41 17.79 -1.98
N VAL A 359 -2.29 17.67 -2.70
CA VAL A 359 -1.34 16.55 -2.62
C VAL A 359 -0.05 16.99 -1.92
N LEU A 360 0.43 16.18 -0.99
CA LEU A 360 1.73 16.34 -0.34
C LEU A 360 2.51 15.03 -0.19
N TRP A 361 3.80 15.13 0.14
CA TRP A 361 4.66 13.99 0.47
C TRP A 361 5.72 14.40 1.50
N LEU A 362 5.29 14.58 2.75
CA LEU A 362 6.12 15.10 3.84
C LEU A 362 6.54 13.98 4.79
N PRO A 363 7.84 13.71 4.96
CA PRO A 363 8.30 12.75 5.97
C PRO A 363 7.82 13.18 7.36
N PRO A 364 7.30 12.26 8.19
CA PRO A 364 6.70 12.60 9.49
C PRO A 364 7.75 12.88 10.60
N SER A 365 8.94 13.35 10.22
CA SER A 365 10.06 13.63 11.12
C SER A 365 10.68 15.00 10.80
N GLY A 366 11.46 15.55 11.73
CA GLY A 366 12.14 16.82 11.54
C GLY A 366 11.20 17.99 11.20
N ASP A 367 11.68 18.92 10.39
CA ASP A 367 10.92 20.11 10.00
C ASP A 367 9.78 19.81 9.02
N THR A 368 9.91 18.78 8.18
CA THR A 368 8.81 18.30 7.34
C THR A 368 7.66 17.74 8.17
N GLY A 369 7.97 17.07 9.28
CA GLY A 369 6.98 16.62 10.27
C GLY A 369 6.22 17.78 10.93
N LYS A 370 6.91 18.87 11.28
CA LYS A 370 6.25 20.08 11.81
C LYS A 370 5.32 20.73 10.78
N LEU A 371 5.73 20.78 9.52
CA LEU A 371 4.86 21.26 8.43
C LEU A 371 3.65 20.32 8.26
N LEU A 372 3.84 19.00 8.33
CA LEU A 372 2.73 18.04 8.28
C LEU A 372 1.73 18.29 9.42
N ASP A 373 2.19 18.48 10.65
CA ASP A 373 1.31 18.82 11.79
C ASP A 373 0.52 20.10 11.53
N GLU A 374 1.16 21.13 10.95
CA GLU A 374 0.49 22.38 10.61
C GLU A 374 -0.59 22.19 9.55
N VAL A 375 -0.35 21.36 8.53
CA VAL A 375 -1.36 21.04 7.52
C VAL A 375 -2.54 20.29 8.16
N LEU A 376 -2.26 19.26 8.97
CA LEU A 376 -3.28 18.45 9.62
C LEU A 376 -4.15 19.27 10.57
N ALA A 377 -3.55 20.20 11.34
CA ALA A 377 -4.27 21.09 12.24
C ALA A 377 -5.23 22.07 11.53
N LYS A 378 -5.10 22.27 10.22
CA LYS A 378 -6.03 23.09 9.42
C LYS A 378 -7.26 22.30 8.94
N LEU A 379 -7.28 20.98 9.10
CA LEU A 379 -8.41 20.14 8.70
C LEU A 379 -9.46 20.08 9.80
N ALA A 380 -10.73 19.93 9.40
CA ALA A 380 -11.77 19.59 10.35
C ALA A 380 -11.55 18.15 10.87
N PRO A 381 -11.84 17.85 12.15
CA PRO A 381 -11.81 16.49 12.66
C PRO A 381 -12.61 15.55 11.75
N THR A 382 -12.11 14.32 11.60
CA THR A 382 -12.62 13.26 10.71
C THR A 382 -12.40 13.47 9.21
N THR A 383 -11.81 14.59 8.77
CA THR A 383 -11.37 14.74 7.36
C THR A 383 -10.33 13.66 7.04
N PRO A 384 -10.50 12.84 6.00
CA PRO A 384 -9.58 11.74 5.71
C PRO A 384 -8.28 12.24 5.06
N TYR A 385 -7.16 11.66 5.50
CA TYR A 385 -5.90 11.67 4.77
C TYR A 385 -5.86 10.45 3.83
N ALA A 386 -6.06 10.65 2.53
CA ALA A 386 -6.11 9.57 1.54
C ALA A 386 -4.78 9.43 0.78
N GLY A 387 -4.08 8.32 1.00
CA GLY A 387 -2.75 8.08 0.49
C GLY A 387 -1.86 7.48 1.58
N TRP A 388 -0.56 7.78 1.55
CA TRP A 388 0.42 7.27 2.52
C TRP A 388 1.42 8.33 2.97
N PHE A 389 2.41 7.91 3.75
CA PHE A 389 3.51 8.74 4.25
C PHE A 389 4.86 8.25 3.69
N PRO A 390 5.87 9.13 3.55
CA PRO A 390 7.23 8.72 3.23
C PRO A 390 7.86 7.86 4.34
N ASN A 391 8.89 7.10 4.01
CA ASN A 391 9.68 6.26 4.93
C ASN A 391 8.92 5.06 5.53
N ASP A 392 8.15 4.34 4.69
CA ASP A 392 7.34 3.13 4.95
C ASP A 392 7.06 2.80 6.43
N VAL A 393 7.98 2.17 7.18
CA VAL A 393 7.76 1.79 8.60
C VAL A 393 7.72 3.01 9.53
N ALA A 394 8.72 3.90 9.46
CA ALA A 394 8.73 5.13 10.24
C ALA A 394 7.61 6.09 9.77
N GLY A 395 7.28 6.02 8.48
CA GLY A 395 6.16 6.68 7.84
C GLY A 395 4.82 6.24 8.40
N GLU A 396 4.60 4.94 8.49
CA GLU A 396 3.38 4.33 9.02
C GLU A 396 3.18 4.74 10.48
N TRP A 397 4.15 4.43 11.34
CA TRP A 397 3.96 4.65 12.78
C TRP A 397 3.91 6.14 13.12
N GLY A 398 4.87 6.92 12.62
CA GLY A 398 4.93 8.35 12.89
C GLY A 398 3.82 9.14 12.18
N GLY A 399 3.47 8.78 10.95
CA GLY A 399 2.46 9.48 10.16
C GLY A 399 1.04 9.20 10.64
N VAL A 400 0.69 7.93 10.89
CA VAL A 400 -0.64 7.55 11.42
C VAL A 400 -0.85 8.11 12.82
N ASP A 401 0.18 8.08 13.68
CA ASP A 401 0.06 8.66 15.03
C ASP A 401 -0.18 10.17 14.97
N ARG A 402 0.63 10.91 14.19
CA ARG A 402 0.43 12.35 13.98
C ARG A 402 -0.95 12.67 13.43
N ALA A 403 -1.41 11.95 12.40
CA ALA A 403 -2.76 12.13 11.86
C ALA A 403 -3.83 11.91 12.95
N SER A 404 -3.68 10.85 13.76
CA SER A 404 -4.58 10.53 14.88
C SER A 404 -4.61 11.65 15.93
N GLN A 405 -3.45 12.21 16.30
CA GLN A 405 -3.32 13.35 17.22
C GLN A 405 -4.01 14.63 16.72
N HIS A 406 -4.21 14.78 15.40
CA HIS A 406 -4.98 15.87 14.80
C HIS A 406 -6.43 15.49 14.46
N GLY A 407 -6.88 14.30 14.88
CA GLY A 407 -8.23 13.80 14.61
C GLY A 407 -8.49 13.50 13.14
N VAL A 408 -7.48 13.06 12.41
CA VAL A 408 -7.50 12.77 10.97
C VAL A 408 -7.32 11.26 10.77
N PRO A 409 -8.32 10.53 10.26
CA PRO A 409 -8.17 9.12 9.91
C PRO A 409 -7.42 8.97 8.57
N VAL A 410 -6.60 7.93 8.46
CA VAL A 410 -5.82 7.63 7.26
C VAL A 410 -6.56 6.61 6.39
N VAL A 411 -6.54 6.79 5.09
CA VAL A 411 -7.04 5.84 4.10
C VAL A 411 -5.88 5.47 3.18
N ALA A 412 -5.27 4.30 3.38
CA ALA A 412 -4.17 3.83 2.55
C ALA A 412 -4.64 3.56 1.11
N ALA A 413 -4.38 4.54 0.24
CA ALA A 413 -5.02 4.68 -1.07
C ALA A 413 -4.03 4.96 -2.21
N ASP A 414 -2.74 5.12 -1.92
CA ASP A 414 -1.74 5.56 -2.88
C ASP A 414 -1.61 4.62 -4.10
N PHE A 415 -1.87 3.32 -3.95
CA PHE A 415 -1.94 2.36 -5.08
C PHE A 415 -3.37 2.00 -5.51
N TYR A 416 -4.38 2.72 -5.03
CA TYR A 416 -5.76 2.54 -5.48
C TYR A 416 -5.93 3.14 -6.88
N MET A 417 -6.48 2.37 -7.80
CA MET A 417 -6.56 2.76 -9.21
C MET A 417 -8.00 2.91 -9.65
N ASN A 418 -8.25 3.80 -10.62
CA ASN A 418 -9.59 4.08 -11.16
C ASN A 418 -10.61 4.51 -10.08
N GLY A 419 -10.15 5.24 -9.06
CA GLY A 419 -11.00 5.61 -7.93
C GLY A 419 -12.20 6.44 -8.36
N THR A 420 -12.02 7.30 -9.37
CA THR A 420 -13.12 8.10 -9.92
C THR A 420 -14.25 7.27 -10.52
N VAL A 421 -13.93 6.10 -11.07
CA VAL A 421 -14.91 5.17 -11.63
C VAL A 421 -15.54 4.35 -10.51
N HIS A 422 -14.72 3.72 -9.65
CA HIS A 422 -15.21 2.82 -8.60
C HIS A 422 -16.14 3.50 -7.61
N ALA A 423 -15.84 4.75 -7.21
CA ALA A 423 -16.67 5.52 -6.29
C ALA A 423 -18.06 5.86 -6.86
N GLY A 424 -18.18 5.83 -8.19
CA GLY A 424 -19.40 6.10 -8.94
C GLY A 424 -20.30 4.87 -9.16
N VAL A 425 -19.79 3.65 -8.98
CA VAL A 425 -20.56 2.43 -9.29
C VAL A 425 -21.68 2.24 -8.26
N PRO A 426 -22.97 2.21 -8.64
CA PRO A 426 -24.04 1.93 -7.69
C PRO A 426 -24.01 0.43 -7.33
N ALA A 427 -23.98 0.12 -6.04
CA ALA A 427 -24.07 -1.25 -5.55
C ALA A 427 -24.83 -1.33 -4.22
N LYS A 428 -25.50 -2.46 -3.99
CA LYS A 428 -26.25 -2.72 -2.76
C LYS A 428 -25.29 -3.25 -1.68
N VAL A 429 -24.73 -2.34 -0.90
CA VAL A 429 -24.02 -2.70 0.33
C VAL A 429 -25.05 -3.11 1.39
N SER A 430 -24.84 -4.27 2.00
CA SER A 430 -25.68 -4.80 3.06
C SER A 430 -25.24 -4.26 4.42
N GLY A 431 -26.18 -3.67 5.18
CA GLY A 431 -25.98 -3.36 6.60
C GLY A 431 -26.34 -4.52 7.54
N ARG A 432 -26.69 -5.69 6.99
CA ARG A 432 -27.04 -6.86 7.79
C ARG A 432 -25.78 -7.56 8.29
N VAL A 433 -25.64 -7.66 9.61
CA VAL A 433 -24.65 -8.52 10.25
C VAL A 433 -24.95 -9.99 9.87
N PRO A 434 -23.96 -10.76 9.37
CA PRO A 434 -24.15 -12.17 9.05
C PRO A 434 -24.67 -12.98 10.24
N LYS A 435 -25.46 -14.02 9.96
CA LYS A 435 -25.95 -14.89 11.03
C LYS A 435 -24.78 -15.73 11.54
N ARG A 436 -24.55 -15.68 12.85
CA ARG A 436 -23.54 -16.46 13.56
C ARG A 436 -23.81 -17.98 13.51
N PRO A 437 -22.81 -18.83 13.23
CA PRO A 437 -22.89 -20.27 13.43
C PRO A 437 -23.20 -20.60 14.89
N LYS A 438 -24.05 -21.61 15.12
CA LYS A 438 -24.31 -22.09 16.48
C LYS A 438 -23.09 -22.88 16.98
N ALA A 439 -22.67 -22.62 18.22
CA ALA A 439 -21.62 -23.36 18.89
C ALA A 439 -21.95 -23.56 20.37
N GLU A 440 -21.43 -24.64 20.94
CA GLU A 440 -21.54 -24.95 22.37
C GLU A 440 -20.21 -24.63 23.04
N LEU A 441 -20.27 -23.94 24.18
CA LEU A 441 -19.07 -23.69 24.99
C LEU A 441 -18.63 -25.01 25.63
N ARG A 442 -17.35 -25.34 25.44
CA ARG A 442 -16.67 -26.55 25.92
C ARG A 442 -15.27 -26.20 26.38
N ASN A 443 -14.61 -27.09 27.11
CA ASN A 443 -13.23 -26.92 27.58
C ASN A 443 -12.24 -27.20 26.43
N ARG A 444 -12.18 -26.25 25.50
CA ARG A 444 -11.43 -26.31 24.22
C ARG A 444 -10.56 -25.05 24.08
N VAL A 445 -9.57 -25.12 23.20
CA VAL A 445 -8.83 -23.93 22.75
C VAL A 445 -9.50 -23.41 21.48
N TYR A 446 -10.33 -22.39 21.60
CA TYR A 446 -10.96 -21.75 20.46
C TYR A 446 -9.96 -20.86 19.73
N VAL A 447 -9.84 -21.07 18.42
CA VAL A 447 -8.96 -20.29 17.53
C VAL A 447 -9.80 -19.60 16.48
N THR A 448 -9.59 -18.29 16.26
CA THR A 448 -10.19 -17.58 15.13
C THR A 448 -9.10 -16.99 14.23
N PHE A 449 -9.14 -17.32 12.94
CA PHE A 449 -8.17 -16.81 11.96
C PHE A 449 -8.64 -15.49 11.38
N THR A 450 -7.77 -14.48 11.39
CA THR A 450 -8.06 -13.15 10.87
C THR A 450 -7.01 -12.72 9.85
N VAL A 451 -7.43 -12.60 8.58
CA VAL A 451 -6.60 -12.05 7.51
C VAL A 451 -6.58 -10.53 7.62
N GLY A 452 -5.39 -9.97 7.86
CA GLY A 452 -5.16 -8.53 8.06
C GLY A 452 -5.18 -7.69 6.77
N GLU A 453 -4.75 -6.42 6.88
CA GLU A 453 -4.58 -5.43 5.79
C GLU A 453 -5.87 -4.77 5.26
N GLY A 454 -7.02 -5.00 5.92
CA GLY A 454 -8.32 -4.51 5.46
C GLY A 454 -8.52 -3.00 5.46
N ASP A 455 -7.79 -2.24 6.29
CA ASP A 455 -7.81 -0.77 6.27
C ASP A 455 -7.32 -0.19 4.94
N ASN A 456 -6.44 -0.94 4.27
CA ASN A 456 -5.85 -0.60 3.01
C ASN A 456 -6.84 -0.84 1.85
N ILE A 457 -7.34 0.25 1.26
CA ILE A 457 -8.31 0.17 0.17
C ILE A 457 -7.69 -0.46 -1.09
N GLN A 458 -6.37 -0.32 -1.30
CA GLN A 458 -5.71 -0.97 -2.43
C GLN A 458 -5.49 -2.46 -2.21
N TYR A 459 -5.30 -2.91 -0.97
CA TYR A 459 -5.35 -4.33 -0.63
C TYR A 459 -6.73 -4.91 -0.97
N CYS A 460 -7.79 -4.24 -0.53
CA CYS A 460 -9.17 -4.64 -0.81
C CYS A 460 -9.46 -4.69 -2.31
N GLN A 461 -8.89 -3.78 -3.11
CA GLN A 461 -9.05 -3.79 -4.57
C GLN A 461 -8.23 -4.90 -5.23
N ARG A 462 -7.04 -5.23 -4.71
CA ARG A 462 -6.04 -6.04 -5.40
C ARG A 462 -5.83 -7.37 -4.72
N ARG A 463 -4.92 -7.44 -3.76
CA ARG A 463 -4.49 -8.71 -3.15
C ARG A 463 -5.66 -9.48 -2.54
N MET A 464 -6.58 -8.81 -1.86
CA MET A 464 -7.79 -9.47 -1.35
C MET A 464 -8.58 -10.12 -2.49
N ARG A 465 -8.74 -9.43 -3.62
CA ARG A 465 -9.45 -9.95 -4.78
C ARG A 465 -8.78 -11.21 -5.36
N ASP A 466 -7.45 -11.32 -5.28
CA ASP A 466 -6.72 -12.51 -5.69
C ASP A 466 -7.00 -13.70 -4.76
N ILE A 467 -6.75 -13.53 -3.45
CA ILE A 467 -6.89 -14.62 -2.48
C ILE A 467 -8.36 -14.95 -2.15
N TRP A 468 -9.28 -14.05 -2.43
CA TRP A 468 -10.72 -14.29 -2.32
C TRP A 468 -11.21 -15.31 -3.35
N ASP A 469 -10.53 -15.47 -4.48
CA ASP A 469 -10.89 -16.44 -5.51
C ASP A 469 -10.15 -17.79 -5.33
N ASP A 470 -9.44 -18.00 -4.21
CA ASP A 470 -8.75 -19.25 -3.88
C ASP A 470 -9.75 -20.43 -3.75
N PRO A 471 -9.46 -21.61 -4.35
CA PRO A 471 -10.40 -22.73 -4.38
C PRO A 471 -10.67 -23.38 -3.01
N LYS A 472 -9.83 -23.12 -2.01
CA LYS A 472 -9.97 -23.62 -0.62
C LYS A 472 -10.64 -22.62 0.30
N ARG A 473 -10.97 -21.42 -0.18
CA ARG A 473 -11.76 -20.46 0.61
C ARG A 473 -13.14 -21.06 0.91
N GLY A 474 -13.50 -21.07 2.19
CA GLY A 474 -14.74 -21.63 2.70
C GLY A 474 -14.57 -23.00 3.35
N ASP A 475 -13.41 -23.67 3.21
CA ASP A 475 -13.13 -24.94 3.89
C ASP A 475 -12.94 -24.73 5.41
N VAL A 476 -12.49 -23.54 5.83
CA VAL A 476 -12.20 -23.17 7.23
C VAL A 476 -12.82 -21.82 7.56
N PRO A 477 -13.37 -21.60 8.78
CA PRO A 477 -13.80 -20.28 9.23
C PRO A 477 -12.67 -19.23 9.21
N VAL A 478 -12.87 -18.13 8.49
CA VAL A 478 -11.90 -17.03 8.36
C VAL A 478 -12.59 -15.68 8.49
N ASN A 479 -11.99 -14.80 9.28
CA ASN A 479 -12.33 -13.38 9.32
C ASN A 479 -11.47 -12.63 8.31
N TRP A 480 -12.09 -11.81 7.48
CA TRP A 480 -11.44 -10.97 6.49
C TRP A 480 -11.58 -9.52 6.92
N THR A 481 -10.47 -8.87 7.24
CA THR A 481 -10.50 -7.42 7.47
C THR A 481 -10.80 -6.69 6.16
N VAL A 482 -11.72 -5.74 6.21
CA VAL A 482 -12.10 -4.86 5.11
C VAL A 482 -12.40 -3.47 5.66
N THR A 483 -12.01 -2.44 4.92
CA THR A 483 -12.34 -1.06 5.28
C THR A 483 -13.80 -0.78 4.97
N PRO A 484 -14.59 -0.30 5.94
CA PRO A 484 -16.00 -0.04 5.70
C PRO A 484 -16.19 1.20 4.79
N LEU A 485 -15.13 1.98 4.55
CA LEU A 485 -15.11 3.11 3.62
C LEU A 485 -15.23 2.70 2.14
N LEU A 486 -15.05 1.42 1.81
CA LEU A 486 -15.44 0.92 0.48
C LEU A 486 -16.91 1.22 0.17
N ALA A 487 -17.79 1.38 1.17
CA ALA A 487 -19.17 1.80 0.94
C ALA A 487 -19.29 3.14 0.18
N ASP A 488 -18.25 3.98 0.19
CA ASP A 488 -18.20 5.23 -0.58
C ASP A 488 -17.33 5.12 -1.83
N ILE A 489 -16.09 4.62 -1.70
CA ILE A 489 -15.09 4.69 -2.77
C ILE A 489 -15.05 3.45 -3.67
N GLY A 490 -15.58 2.32 -3.21
CA GLY A 490 -15.62 1.06 -3.96
C GLY A 490 -16.83 0.19 -3.62
N PRO A 491 -18.08 0.72 -3.65
CA PRO A 491 -19.25 0.00 -3.14
C PRO A 491 -19.53 -1.31 -3.87
N ALA A 492 -19.20 -1.40 -5.17
CA ALA A 492 -19.30 -2.65 -5.93
C ALA A 492 -18.29 -3.70 -5.50
N GLN A 493 -17.11 -3.28 -5.02
CA GLN A 493 -16.08 -4.18 -4.48
C GLN A 493 -16.57 -4.77 -3.14
N LEU A 494 -17.05 -3.91 -2.23
CA LEU A 494 -17.63 -4.37 -0.96
C LEU A 494 -18.85 -5.27 -1.17
N ALA A 495 -19.78 -4.88 -2.06
CA ALA A 495 -20.96 -5.69 -2.36
C ALA A 495 -20.58 -7.04 -2.98
N TYR A 496 -19.50 -7.12 -3.78
CA TYR A 496 -19.00 -8.39 -4.30
C TYR A 496 -18.56 -9.31 -3.16
N TYR A 497 -17.75 -8.80 -2.22
CA TYR A 497 -17.31 -9.58 -1.06
C TYR A 497 -18.49 -10.03 -0.20
N GLN A 498 -19.42 -9.13 0.13
CA GLN A 498 -20.62 -9.47 0.91
C GLN A 498 -21.51 -10.51 0.22
N LYS A 499 -21.64 -10.44 -1.11
CA LYS A 499 -22.52 -11.34 -1.89
C LYS A 499 -21.91 -12.73 -2.08
N THR A 500 -20.58 -12.82 -2.14
CA THR A 500 -19.86 -14.07 -2.46
C THR A 500 -19.21 -14.73 -1.26
N ALA A 501 -19.33 -14.12 -0.07
CA ALA A 501 -18.94 -14.73 1.20
C ALA A 501 -19.67 -16.07 1.40
N THR A 502 -18.91 -17.09 1.78
CA THR A 502 -19.44 -18.39 2.21
C THR A 502 -19.92 -18.31 3.66
N ASP A 503 -20.53 -19.38 4.19
CA ASP A 503 -20.90 -19.46 5.61
C ASP A 503 -19.68 -19.38 6.55
N ASN A 504 -18.48 -19.67 6.05
CA ASN A 504 -17.22 -19.61 6.78
C ASN A 504 -16.46 -18.29 6.61
N ASP A 505 -16.93 -17.36 5.78
CA ASP A 505 -16.32 -16.04 5.63
C ASP A 505 -17.05 -15.01 6.50
N LEU A 506 -16.30 -14.29 7.35
CA LEU A 506 -16.81 -13.11 8.05
C LEU A 506 -16.03 -11.86 7.64
N LEU A 507 -16.71 -10.88 7.05
CA LEU A 507 -16.10 -9.56 6.86
C LEU A 507 -16.13 -8.80 8.18
N ILE A 508 -14.96 -8.38 8.66
CA ILE A 508 -14.81 -7.52 9.84
C ILE A 508 -14.15 -6.20 9.45
N CYS A 509 -14.28 -5.18 10.28
CA CYS A 509 -13.65 -3.89 10.02
C CYS A 509 -12.13 -3.98 10.21
N GLY A 510 -11.37 -3.48 9.25
CA GLY A 510 -9.92 -3.31 9.38
C GLY A 510 -9.52 -2.17 10.34
N PRO A 511 -8.21 -2.03 10.60
CA PRO A 511 -7.63 -0.97 11.42
C PRO A 511 -8.18 0.43 11.13
N SER A 512 -8.59 1.23 12.10
CA SER A 512 -9.13 0.81 13.41
C SER A 512 -10.61 1.23 13.50
N GLY A 513 -11.32 1.16 12.37
CA GLY A 513 -12.64 1.77 12.17
C GLY A 513 -12.81 2.39 10.79
N ALA A 514 -13.44 3.57 10.73
CA ALA A 514 -13.59 4.34 9.50
C ALA A 514 -12.28 5.04 9.09
N GLY A 515 -11.30 4.24 8.68
CA GLY A 515 -9.92 4.63 8.37
C GLY A 515 -8.92 4.13 9.41
N TYR A 516 -7.66 4.03 9.00
CA TYR A 516 -6.54 3.63 9.85
C TYR A 516 -6.16 4.77 10.79
N THR A 517 -6.16 4.48 12.09
CA THR A 517 -5.84 5.44 13.14
C THR A 517 -5.51 4.73 14.45
N TYR A 518 -4.97 5.47 15.41
CA TYR A 518 -4.73 5.02 16.78
C TYR A 518 -5.71 5.73 17.71
N PRO A 519 -6.83 5.10 18.10
CA PRO A 519 -7.86 5.79 18.88
C PRO A 519 -7.36 6.36 20.22
N GLY A 520 -6.36 5.73 20.86
CA GLY A 520 -5.71 6.25 22.05
C GLY A 520 -4.92 7.55 21.85
N SER A 521 -4.58 7.91 20.61
CA SER A 521 -3.90 9.16 20.26
C SER A 521 -4.86 10.29 19.90
N TRP A 522 -6.17 10.04 19.78
CA TRP A 522 -7.12 11.07 19.39
C TRP A 522 -7.28 12.14 20.46
N PRO A 523 -7.43 13.42 20.08
CA PRO A 523 -7.91 14.44 21.00
C PRO A 523 -9.22 14.01 21.63
N LYS A 524 -9.30 14.03 22.96
CA LYS A 524 -10.51 13.63 23.71
C LYS A 524 -11.78 14.32 23.22
N ALA A 525 -11.68 15.58 22.78
CA ALA A 525 -12.80 16.35 22.25
C ALA A 525 -13.28 15.90 20.85
N ALA A 526 -12.46 15.19 20.10
CA ALA A 526 -12.75 14.72 18.74
C ALA A 526 -13.02 13.20 18.66
N LEU A 527 -12.67 12.44 19.71
CA LEU A 527 -12.82 10.98 19.74
C LEU A 527 -14.27 10.51 19.50
N ASP A 528 -15.25 11.17 20.12
CA ASP A 528 -16.66 10.83 19.91
C ASP A 528 -17.09 11.04 18.45
N SER A 529 -16.60 12.10 17.78
CA SER A 529 -16.87 12.32 16.35
C SER A 529 -16.31 11.19 15.48
N TYR A 530 -15.13 10.66 15.84
CA TYR A 530 -14.54 9.52 15.15
C TYR A 530 -15.31 8.21 15.37
N THR A 531 -15.70 7.91 16.61
CA THR A 531 -16.44 6.67 16.90
C THR A 531 -17.87 6.74 16.39
N GLU A 532 -18.50 7.92 16.31
CA GLU A 532 -19.78 8.14 15.60
C GLU A 532 -19.65 7.91 14.09
N LEU A 533 -18.59 8.45 13.47
CA LEU A 533 -18.25 8.19 12.07
C LEU A 533 -18.09 6.68 11.83
N THR A 534 -17.27 6.02 12.65
CA THR A 534 -17.04 4.58 12.58
C THR A 534 -18.34 3.80 12.74
N GLY A 535 -19.14 4.08 13.77
CA GLY A 535 -20.41 3.42 14.02
C GLY A 535 -21.41 3.56 12.87
N ARG A 536 -21.44 4.72 12.20
CA ARG A 536 -22.25 4.93 10.99
C ARG A 536 -21.86 3.96 9.88
N TYR A 537 -20.56 3.81 9.61
CA TYR A 537 -20.08 2.92 8.58
C TYR A 537 -20.27 1.44 8.94
N LEU A 538 -19.96 1.04 10.17
CA LEU A 538 -20.16 -0.33 10.66
C LEU A 538 -21.62 -0.78 10.53
N ARG A 539 -22.58 0.07 10.90
CA ARG A 539 -24.02 -0.20 10.70
C ARG A 539 -24.40 -0.30 9.22
N ARG A 540 -23.78 0.52 8.36
CA ARG A 540 -24.05 0.53 6.91
C ARG A 540 -23.45 -0.69 6.19
N THR A 541 -22.38 -1.26 6.71
CA THR A 541 -21.64 -2.39 6.12
C THR A 541 -21.88 -3.72 6.83
N GLY A 542 -22.66 -3.74 7.91
CA GLY A 542 -23.01 -4.96 8.64
C GLY A 542 -21.83 -5.58 9.37
N MET A 543 -20.89 -4.75 9.84
CA MET A 543 -19.70 -5.18 10.58
C MET A 543 -19.89 -4.86 12.07
N ASP A 544 -19.60 -5.82 12.95
CA ASP A 544 -19.70 -5.67 14.41
C ASP A 544 -18.42 -6.11 15.16
N LEU A 545 -17.35 -6.37 14.42
CA LEU A 545 -15.99 -6.61 14.94
C LEU A 545 -15.00 -5.67 14.26
N VAL A 546 -13.95 -5.29 14.99
CA VAL A 546 -12.84 -4.47 14.48
C VAL A 546 -11.52 -5.15 14.81
N TYR A 547 -10.65 -5.28 13.81
CA TYR A 547 -9.21 -5.39 14.03
C TYR A 547 -8.67 -3.97 14.21
N ALA A 548 -7.98 -3.68 15.30
CA ALA A 548 -7.50 -2.33 15.59
C ALA A 548 -6.03 -2.28 16.01
N TYR A 549 -5.42 -1.16 15.70
CA TYR A 549 -4.16 -0.71 16.30
C TYR A 549 -4.44 0.42 17.28
N ASN A 550 -3.53 0.57 18.23
CA ASN A 550 -3.45 1.69 19.15
C ASN A 550 -2.02 2.27 19.06
N PRO A 551 -1.62 3.36 19.76
CA PRO A 551 -0.26 3.85 19.62
C PRO A 551 0.76 2.90 20.23
N ARG A 552 2.03 3.06 19.85
CA ARG A 552 3.15 2.35 20.48
C ARG A 552 3.33 2.85 21.93
N ASN A 553 3.82 1.97 22.81
CA ASN A 553 4.22 2.37 24.15
C ASN A 553 5.49 3.24 24.12
N ALA A 554 5.82 3.88 25.25
CA ALA A 554 6.95 4.80 25.34
C ALA A 554 8.31 4.13 25.04
N ASP A 555 8.45 2.85 25.39
CA ASP A 555 9.66 2.05 25.15
C ASP A 555 9.75 1.54 23.70
N ASN A 556 8.69 1.74 22.92
CA ASN A 556 8.55 1.30 21.53
C ASN A 556 8.87 -0.19 21.32
N ASP A 557 8.50 -1.04 22.27
CA ASP A 557 8.54 -2.50 22.20
C ASP A 557 7.14 -3.14 22.17
N GLY A 558 6.08 -2.37 22.44
CA GLY A 558 4.69 -2.83 22.43
C GLY A 558 3.67 -1.77 22.00
N TRP A 559 2.39 -2.13 22.05
CA TRP A 559 1.23 -1.25 21.81
C TRP A 559 0.51 -0.86 23.11
N VAL A 560 -0.10 0.31 23.18
CA VAL A 560 -0.90 0.67 24.36
C VAL A 560 -2.22 -0.12 24.33
N PRO A 561 -2.60 -0.87 25.38
CA PRO A 561 -3.92 -1.52 25.42
C PRO A 561 -5.06 -0.49 25.31
N PHE A 562 -6.19 -0.88 24.71
CA PHE A 562 -7.38 -0.03 24.71
C PHE A 562 -7.89 0.24 26.13
N ASP A 563 -8.03 1.52 26.49
CA ASP A 563 -8.47 1.93 27.83
C ASP A 563 -10.00 2.11 27.94
N GLU A 564 -10.47 2.32 29.17
CA GLU A 564 -11.88 2.55 29.49
C GLU A 564 -12.48 3.73 28.72
N SER A 565 -11.71 4.81 28.52
CA SER A 565 -12.21 6.04 27.90
C SER A 565 -12.47 5.87 26.40
N VAL A 566 -11.54 5.21 25.72
CA VAL A 566 -11.66 4.90 24.30
C VAL A 566 -12.80 3.91 24.07
N MET A 567 -12.85 2.86 24.88
CA MET A 567 -13.84 1.80 24.70
C MET A 567 -15.25 2.22 25.15
N ALA A 568 -15.39 3.15 26.10
CA ALA A 568 -16.66 3.78 26.40
C ALA A 568 -17.22 4.56 25.19
N SER A 569 -16.36 5.30 24.47
CA SER A 569 -16.75 6.00 23.25
C SER A 569 -17.18 5.04 22.14
N PHE A 570 -16.40 3.96 21.91
CA PHE A 570 -16.80 2.90 20.97
C PHE A 570 -18.13 2.25 21.37
N ARG A 571 -18.30 1.86 22.63
CA ARG A 571 -19.55 1.27 23.14
C ARG A 571 -20.76 2.17 22.91
N LYS A 572 -20.60 3.47 23.16
CA LYS A 572 -21.67 4.46 22.97
C LYS A 572 -22.09 4.57 21.51
N ASN A 573 -21.14 4.57 20.59
CA ASN A 573 -21.35 5.05 19.22
C ASN A 573 -21.40 3.95 18.15
N THR A 574 -20.94 2.74 18.46
CA THR A 574 -20.75 1.64 17.49
C THR A 574 -21.51 0.37 17.87
N PRO A 575 -21.78 -0.55 16.91
CA PRO A 575 -22.38 -1.85 17.21
C PRO A 575 -21.35 -2.91 17.66
N LEU A 576 -20.17 -2.50 18.13
CA LEU A 576 -19.07 -3.43 18.35
C LEU A 576 -19.36 -4.46 19.43
N ARG A 577 -19.04 -5.72 19.10
CA ARG A 577 -19.02 -6.84 20.03
C ARG A 577 -17.65 -7.06 20.65
N GLY A 578 -16.58 -6.85 19.88
CA GLY A 578 -15.23 -7.13 20.32
C GLY A 578 -14.18 -6.48 19.43
N VAL A 579 -12.98 -6.38 19.97
CA VAL A 579 -11.80 -5.81 19.30
C VAL A 579 -10.68 -6.84 19.29
N ILE A 580 -10.12 -7.08 18.11
CA ILE A 580 -8.85 -7.79 17.95
C ILE A 580 -7.76 -6.73 17.84
N GLN A 581 -7.03 -6.51 18.91
CA GLN A 581 -5.97 -5.51 18.97
C GLN A 581 -4.64 -6.09 18.46
N SER A 582 -3.91 -5.32 17.64
CA SER A 582 -2.50 -5.57 17.37
C SER A 582 -1.70 -5.54 18.67
N TRP A 583 -1.36 -6.71 19.18
CA TRP A 583 -0.64 -7.00 20.42
C TRP A 583 -0.35 -8.51 20.40
N GLU A 584 0.88 -8.86 20.04
CA GLU A 584 1.29 -10.15 19.49
C GLU A 584 1.27 -11.34 20.49
N THR A 585 0.49 -11.23 21.57
CA THR A 585 0.35 -12.29 22.59
C THR A 585 -0.85 -13.20 22.33
N GLY A 586 -1.90 -12.77 21.62
CA GLY A 586 -3.05 -13.62 21.31
C GLY A 586 -4.15 -13.74 22.37
N ASP A 587 -3.88 -13.31 23.61
CA ASP A 587 -4.77 -13.52 24.76
C ASP A 587 -5.74 -12.36 25.01
N LEU A 588 -6.78 -12.62 25.81
CA LEU A 588 -7.66 -11.58 26.31
C LEU A 588 -6.86 -10.60 27.17
N GLN A 589 -6.83 -9.33 26.76
CA GLN A 589 -6.12 -8.30 27.51
C GLN A 589 -7.00 -7.72 28.62
N ALA A 590 -8.21 -7.30 28.25
CA ALA A 590 -9.13 -6.61 29.13
C ALA A 590 -10.55 -6.58 28.56
N ARG A 591 -11.52 -6.17 29.39
CA ARG A 591 -12.91 -5.86 28.96
C ARG A 591 -13.30 -4.42 29.32
N PRO A 592 -12.53 -3.40 28.87
CA PRO A 592 -12.82 -1.99 29.15
C PRO A 592 -14.20 -1.59 28.62
N ALA A 593 -14.94 -0.83 29.41
CA ALA A 593 -16.35 -0.52 29.22
C ALA A 593 -17.22 -1.76 29.00
N GLY A 594 -16.74 -2.98 29.27
CA GLY A 594 -17.40 -4.27 29.01
C GLY A 594 -17.23 -4.82 27.59
N ILE A 595 -16.41 -4.22 26.71
CA ILE A 595 -16.12 -4.77 25.38
C ILE A 595 -14.83 -5.60 25.46
N PRO A 596 -14.82 -6.89 25.10
CA PRO A 596 -13.61 -7.70 25.08
C PRO A 596 -12.59 -7.19 24.05
N VAL A 597 -11.36 -6.99 24.53
CA VAL A 597 -10.18 -6.64 23.73
C VAL A 597 -9.19 -7.80 23.82
N ILE A 598 -8.98 -8.48 22.71
CA ILE A 598 -8.06 -9.62 22.60
C ILE A 598 -6.85 -9.25 21.77
N GLY A 599 -5.65 -9.64 22.19
CA GLY A 599 -4.45 -9.51 21.38
C GLY A 599 -4.48 -10.44 20.17
N ASN A 600 -3.78 -10.07 19.09
CA ASN A 600 -3.59 -10.97 17.96
C ASN A 600 -2.40 -11.91 18.22
N PHE A 601 -2.52 -13.19 17.88
CA PHE A 601 -1.41 -14.14 17.92
C PHE A 601 -0.75 -14.19 16.54
N TYR A 602 0.52 -13.79 16.44
CA TYR A 602 1.22 -13.65 15.15
C TYR A 602 2.61 -14.32 15.15
N PRO A 603 2.67 -15.68 15.15
CA PRO A 603 3.93 -16.39 15.08
C PRO A 603 4.56 -16.29 13.69
N GLN A 604 5.87 -16.47 13.63
CA GLN A 604 6.59 -16.60 12.36
C GLN A 604 6.38 -18.00 11.77
N GLY A 605 6.36 -18.11 10.43
CA GLY A 605 6.22 -19.39 9.72
C GLY A 605 4.79 -19.73 9.30
N LYS A 606 4.61 -20.92 8.70
CA LYS A 606 3.30 -21.47 8.24
C LYS A 606 3.15 -22.93 8.67
N GLY A 607 1.93 -23.47 8.58
CA GLY A 607 1.68 -24.90 8.73
C GLY A 607 2.19 -25.42 10.08
N ALA A 608 3.17 -26.34 10.05
CA ALA A 608 3.74 -26.93 11.27
C ALA A 608 4.33 -25.90 12.22
N ASP A 609 5.07 -24.90 11.72
CA ASP A 609 5.66 -23.85 12.57
C ASP A 609 4.58 -23.06 13.33
N PHE A 610 3.47 -22.76 12.65
CA PHE A 610 2.35 -22.04 13.25
C PHE A 610 1.62 -22.92 14.28
N ARG A 611 1.40 -24.20 13.97
CA ARG A 611 0.85 -25.18 14.93
C ARG A 611 1.74 -25.28 16.17
N ASP A 612 3.04 -25.42 15.99
CA ASP A 612 3.98 -25.62 17.10
C ASP A 612 4.03 -24.37 17.98
N ALA A 613 3.94 -23.18 17.39
CA ALA A 613 3.79 -21.94 18.15
C ALA A 613 2.46 -21.89 18.94
N LEU A 614 1.34 -22.35 18.36
CA LEU A 614 0.06 -22.45 19.09
C LEU A 614 0.15 -23.46 20.25
N LEU A 615 0.76 -24.62 20.03
CA LEU A 615 0.97 -25.63 21.06
C LEU A 615 1.83 -25.07 22.21
N HIS A 616 2.89 -24.35 21.87
CA HIS A 616 3.74 -23.68 22.85
C HIS A 616 2.97 -22.60 23.63
N HIS A 617 2.14 -21.81 22.95
CA HIS A 617 1.33 -20.76 23.59
C HIS A 617 0.35 -21.30 24.64
N ILE A 618 -0.14 -22.52 24.46
CA ILE A 618 -1.08 -23.17 25.39
C ILE A 618 -0.41 -24.10 26.40
N GLU A 619 0.93 -24.12 26.46
CA GLU A 619 1.66 -24.88 27.48
C GLU A 619 1.23 -24.43 28.88
N GLY A 620 0.81 -25.38 29.71
CA GLY A 620 0.35 -25.08 31.07
C GLY A 620 -1.08 -24.57 31.19
N ARG A 621 -1.88 -24.55 30.10
CA ARG A 621 -3.30 -24.23 30.19
C ARG A 621 -4.04 -25.20 31.13
N ASP A 622 -5.12 -24.71 31.75
CA ASP A 622 -6.08 -25.57 32.44
C ASP A 622 -6.94 -26.32 31.41
N PRO A 623 -6.91 -27.68 31.36
CA PRO A 623 -7.74 -28.44 30.44
C PRO A 623 -9.24 -28.39 30.79
N ASP A 624 -9.61 -27.94 31.99
CA ASP A 624 -10.99 -27.81 32.45
C ASP A 624 -11.57 -26.40 32.22
N GLU A 625 -10.79 -25.48 31.67
CA GLU A 625 -11.23 -24.15 31.27
C GLU A 625 -11.10 -23.93 29.75
N PRO A 626 -12.04 -23.19 29.11
CA PRO A 626 -11.88 -22.78 27.73
C PRO A 626 -10.78 -21.71 27.60
N MET A 627 -10.05 -21.74 26.48
CA MET A 627 -9.07 -20.71 26.11
C MET A 627 -9.40 -20.13 24.73
N PHE A 628 -9.06 -18.87 24.51
CA PHE A 628 -9.44 -18.09 23.34
C PHE A 628 -8.21 -17.43 22.73
N ILE A 629 -7.91 -17.73 21.45
CA ILE A 629 -6.76 -17.19 20.72
C ILE A 629 -7.21 -16.58 19.39
N ALA A 630 -6.93 -15.28 19.18
CA ALA A 630 -7.19 -14.61 17.91
C ALA A 630 -5.95 -14.66 17.00
N ALA A 631 -5.85 -15.66 16.13
CA ALA A 631 -4.71 -15.87 15.24
C ALA A 631 -4.71 -14.90 14.04
N ALA A 632 -3.65 -14.12 13.88
CA ALA A 632 -3.44 -13.22 12.75
C ALA A 632 -2.80 -13.96 11.57
N ILE A 633 -3.34 -13.73 10.37
CA ILE A 633 -2.84 -14.28 9.12
C ILE A 633 -2.34 -13.13 8.22
N ASN A 634 -1.09 -13.22 7.80
CA ASN A 634 -0.48 -12.24 6.90
C ASN A 634 -1.02 -12.40 5.48
N ALA A 635 -1.82 -11.43 5.03
CA ALA A 635 -2.51 -11.47 3.74
C ALA A 635 -1.56 -11.49 2.52
N TRP A 636 -0.32 -11.06 2.68
CA TRP A 636 0.67 -10.99 1.60
C TRP A 636 1.38 -12.31 1.36
N SER A 637 1.63 -13.09 2.42
CA SER A 637 2.34 -14.36 2.32
C SER A 637 1.44 -15.57 2.38
N TRP A 638 0.22 -15.47 2.92
CA TRP A 638 -0.74 -16.58 3.03
C TRP A 638 -1.85 -16.54 1.97
N THR A 639 -2.43 -17.71 1.74
CA THR A 639 -3.64 -17.97 0.94
C THR A 639 -4.64 -18.80 1.77
N PRO A 640 -5.94 -18.84 1.41
CA PRO A 640 -6.88 -19.76 2.04
C PRO A 640 -6.48 -21.23 1.95
N SER A 641 -5.76 -21.63 0.90
CA SER A 641 -5.16 -22.97 0.82
C SER A 641 -4.16 -23.23 1.95
N ASP A 642 -3.29 -22.27 2.26
CA ASP A 642 -2.36 -22.38 3.40
C ASP A 642 -3.10 -22.49 4.75
N ILE A 643 -4.18 -21.72 4.94
CA ILE A 643 -5.01 -21.77 6.15
C ILE A 643 -5.69 -23.13 6.27
N ALA A 644 -6.20 -23.67 5.17
CA ALA A 644 -6.82 -25.00 5.12
C ALA A 644 -5.81 -26.11 5.44
N ASP A 645 -4.56 -25.98 5.02
CA ASP A 645 -3.49 -26.92 5.37
C ASP A 645 -3.09 -26.81 6.84
N LEU A 646 -2.99 -25.60 7.40
CA LEU A 646 -2.80 -25.41 8.84
C LEU A 646 -3.95 -26.04 9.64
N ALA A 647 -5.20 -25.84 9.24
CA ALA A 647 -6.37 -26.35 9.97
C ALA A 647 -6.36 -27.89 10.11
N LYS A 648 -5.80 -28.61 9.12
CA LYS A 648 -5.64 -30.08 9.21
C LYS A 648 -4.64 -30.51 10.29
N LEU A 649 -3.77 -29.61 10.73
CA LEU A 649 -2.77 -29.82 11.76
C LEU A 649 -3.25 -29.42 13.16
N LEU A 650 -4.44 -28.80 13.27
CA LEU A 650 -5.04 -28.36 14.53
C LEU A 650 -6.15 -29.34 14.94
N ASP A 651 -5.77 -30.42 15.59
CA ASP A 651 -6.67 -31.39 16.23
C ASP A 651 -6.89 -31.07 17.72
N ASP A 652 -7.27 -32.05 18.54
CA ASP A 652 -7.43 -31.86 19.98
C ASP A 652 -6.16 -31.23 20.58
N PRO A 653 -6.25 -30.07 21.25
CA PRO A 653 -7.41 -29.47 21.92
C PRO A 653 -8.14 -28.35 21.16
N PHE A 654 -7.72 -28.04 19.93
CA PHE A 654 -8.15 -26.84 19.21
C PHE A 654 -9.56 -26.97 18.61
N GLU A 655 -10.26 -25.85 18.54
CA GLU A 655 -11.52 -25.71 17.81
C GLU A 655 -11.51 -24.40 17.01
N ILE A 656 -11.52 -24.49 15.68
CA ILE A 656 -11.47 -23.32 14.80
C ILE A 656 -12.89 -22.76 14.62
N VAL A 657 -13.08 -21.49 14.96
CA VAL A 657 -14.38 -20.81 14.89
C VAL A 657 -14.29 -19.45 14.22
N ARG A 658 -15.41 -19.02 13.63
CA ARG A 658 -15.56 -17.68 13.07
C ARG A 658 -15.54 -16.62 14.17
N GLY A 659 -15.05 -15.42 13.90
CA GLY A 659 -14.82 -14.39 14.92
C GLY A 659 -16.08 -13.99 15.69
N ASP A 660 -17.24 -13.95 15.05
CA ASP A 660 -18.50 -13.64 15.72
C ASP A 660 -18.97 -14.76 16.67
N THR A 661 -18.69 -16.03 16.34
CA THR A 661 -18.84 -17.19 17.24
C THR A 661 -17.82 -17.16 18.37
N PHE A 662 -16.56 -16.87 18.05
CA PHE A 662 -15.48 -16.74 19.01
C PHE A 662 -15.82 -15.76 20.13
N PHE A 663 -16.22 -14.52 19.79
CA PHE A 663 -16.55 -13.50 20.80
C PHE A 663 -17.83 -13.83 21.59
N GLU A 664 -18.78 -14.60 21.02
CA GLU A 664 -19.92 -15.06 21.82
C GLU A 664 -19.55 -16.12 22.84
N LEU A 665 -18.76 -17.12 22.43
CA LEU A 665 -18.28 -18.16 23.34
C LEU A 665 -17.43 -17.55 24.44
N LEU A 666 -16.60 -16.56 24.10
CA LEU A 666 -15.84 -15.77 25.06
C LEU A 666 -16.77 -15.04 26.04
N ASP A 667 -17.81 -14.35 25.59
CA ASP A 667 -18.72 -13.67 26.52
C ASP A 667 -19.40 -14.66 27.48
N ARG A 668 -19.84 -15.82 26.97
CA ARG A 668 -20.48 -16.89 27.76
C ARG A 668 -19.56 -17.58 28.76
N SER A 669 -18.24 -17.54 28.57
CA SER A 669 -17.31 -18.12 29.55
C SER A 669 -17.13 -17.24 30.80
N TYR A 670 -17.68 -16.02 30.80
CA TYR A 670 -17.69 -15.09 31.94
C TYR A 670 -19.11 -14.85 32.51
N GLU A 671 -20.12 -15.55 31.98
CA GLU A 671 -21.48 -15.62 32.56
C GLU A 671 -21.57 -16.77 33.57
#